data_AF-A0A6G3LDY7-F1
#
_entry.id   AF-A0A6G3LDY7-F1
#
_cell.length_a   1.000
_cell.length_b   1.000
_cell.length_c   1.000
_cell.angle_alpha   90.00
_cell.angle_beta   90.00
_cell.angle_gamma   90.00
#
_symmetry.space_group_name_H-M   'P 1'
#
loop_
_entity.id
_entity.type
_entity.pdbx_description
1 polymer ?
#
loop_
_entity_poly.entity_id
_entity_poly.type
_entity_poly.pdbx_seq_one_letter_code
_entity_poly.pdbx_strand_id
1 'polypeptide(L)'
;GLVPGYKYKVSGKNLIPFSIASDSDSQLKEIFKGESEEVKAFAEELYRLFELPPPLPKMASIDVEVYSPYSNRLPDVVTAPYPVLSIAIAGTDGKKKVLALAYPHAKKDRIKNKPLGNIEVELFDTEHAMMMEAFSILREYQVIYSYNGDNFDLPYLRNRAKVLGFRPQEVSIREFQDYYTFKGAIHVDLYKVFDNKALKTYAFGGNYRENTLDSVAQSIIGVGKVKIEESPGMLGISKLVEYNYRDAEITLSLVTWKNFLTWKLLILLSRLTKTGIEELSRSQISNWIRNMLYWEHRKRNFVIPKQEDILQHKREIKSRAVIKGKKYAGAIVLDPPIGVFFNVLVLDYASLYPSIIKVWNLSYETVNPSYECKNMKEIPDVKHVVCMDRKGMTSLMIGTMRDLRVKVYKKRSKDKKLSSEQKDWYNTVQSALKVLLNASYGVFGSDAFALYAPPVAESVTAIGRYTITSTIKKAMNLGLKVLYGDTDSMFIWNPDKEALAKLVGEIEREFSLDLEIDKEFRYVAFSGLKKNYLAVSQGGEEVIIKGLLGKKRNQPEFLKKSFSEVISLLKEVKDPRDFSSVHEEIKGKVKEIYRRLKNMGYTLDELAFNVMLNKDIEGYVKNTPQHVKAAILLKNFDRKLVKGDIISYVKVKGRDGVKPVSLAKLSEIDIDKYLEIAKSTFEQVLRTINISWEDIEGMARLESFFGK
;
A
#
# COMPACT_ATOMS: atom_id res chain seq x y z
N GLY A 1 -22.44 22.55 -4.06
CA GLY A 1 -22.08 22.22 -2.67
C GLY A 1 -20.64 22.61 -2.38
N LEU A 2 -20.20 22.48 -1.12
CA LEU A 2 -18.80 22.70 -0.74
C LEU A 2 -17.95 21.48 -1.10
N VAL A 3 -16.71 21.73 -1.52
CA VAL A 3 -15.69 20.72 -1.85
C VAL A 3 -14.74 20.65 -0.65
N PRO A 4 -14.66 19.52 0.07
CA PRO A 4 -13.74 19.33 1.18
C PRO A 4 -12.29 19.66 0.80
N GLY A 5 -11.59 20.37 1.68
CA GLY A 5 -10.20 20.80 1.47
C GLY A 5 -10.00 21.92 0.43
N TYR A 6 -11.07 22.41 -0.22
CA TYR A 6 -11.01 23.55 -1.14
C TYR A 6 -11.05 24.88 -0.37
N LYS A 7 -10.40 25.92 -0.90
CA LYS A 7 -10.34 27.25 -0.26
C LYS A 7 -11.56 28.07 -0.68
N TYR A 8 -12.22 28.68 0.29
CA TYR A 8 -13.38 29.54 0.06
C TYR A 8 -13.14 30.93 0.66
N LYS A 9 -13.61 31.97 -0.02
CA LYS A 9 -13.75 33.32 0.52
C LYS A 9 -15.12 33.45 1.16
N VAL A 10 -15.16 33.88 2.42
CA VAL A 10 -16.41 34.25 3.10
C VAL A 10 -16.84 35.62 2.56
N SER A 11 -18.05 35.70 2.03
CA SER A 11 -18.67 36.94 1.54
C SER A 11 -20.09 37.03 2.11
N GLY A 12 -20.25 37.74 3.22
CA GLY A 12 -21.49 37.74 4.00
C GLY A 12 -21.84 36.33 4.47
N LYS A 13 -23.01 35.82 4.07
CA LYS A 13 -23.47 34.45 4.37
C LYS A 13 -23.04 33.41 3.34
N ASN A 14 -22.34 33.83 2.28
CA ASN A 14 -21.96 32.97 1.16
C ASN A 14 -20.49 32.54 1.25
N LEU A 15 -20.22 31.30 0.82
CA LEU A 15 -18.86 30.78 0.63
C LEU A 15 -18.57 30.71 -0.87
N ILE A 16 -17.69 31.58 -1.34
CA ILE A 16 -17.32 31.68 -2.76
C ILE A 16 -16.02 30.92 -2.97
N PRO A 17 -15.95 29.96 -3.91
CA PRO A 17 -14.70 29.26 -4.23
C PRO A 17 -13.59 30.25 -4.55
N PHE A 18 -12.42 30.06 -3.94
CA PHE A 18 -11.23 30.83 -4.28
C PHE A 18 -10.79 30.45 -5.70
N SER A 19 -10.63 31.45 -6.57
CA SER A 19 -10.13 31.29 -7.94
C SER A 19 -8.72 31.82 -8.03
N ILE A 20 -7.84 31.08 -8.71
CA ILE A 20 -6.51 31.55 -9.09
C ILE A 20 -6.64 32.13 -10.50
N ALA A 21 -6.06 33.30 -10.76
CA ALA A 21 -5.92 33.82 -12.13
C ALA A 21 -4.91 32.94 -12.85
N SER A 22 -5.32 32.22 -13.91
CA SER A 22 -4.43 31.26 -14.58
C SER A 22 -3.79 31.86 -15.84
N ASP A 23 -2.48 32.10 -15.79
CA ASP A 23 -1.65 32.30 -16.99
C ASP A 23 -1.45 31.00 -17.82
N SER A 24 -1.96 29.87 -17.33
CA SER A 24 -1.80 28.53 -17.91
C SER A 24 -2.98 28.03 -18.75
N ASP A 25 -3.96 28.91 -18.99
CA ASP A 25 -5.21 28.59 -19.69
C ASP A 25 -4.97 28.16 -21.16
N SER A 26 -3.90 28.66 -21.78
CA SER A 26 -3.55 28.36 -23.18
C SER A 26 -3.12 26.89 -23.40
N GLN A 27 -2.24 26.35 -22.54
CA GLN A 27 -1.77 24.97 -22.65
C GLN A 27 -2.89 23.95 -22.42
N LEU A 28 -3.78 24.22 -21.44
CA LEU A 28 -4.91 23.34 -21.16
C LEU A 28 -5.89 23.34 -22.35
N LYS A 29 -6.21 24.53 -22.88
CA LYS A 29 -7.05 24.68 -24.07
C LYS A 29 -6.49 23.95 -25.28
N GLU A 30 -5.17 23.94 -25.46
CA GLU A 30 -4.53 23.22 -26.55
C GLU A 30 -4.61 21.69 -26.39
N ILE A 31 -4.34 21.17 -25.19
CA ILE A 31 -4.43 19.72 -24.89
C ILE A 31 -5.84 19.16 -25.12
N PHE A 32 -6.87 19.95 -24.82
CA PHE A 32 -8.27 19.55 -24.93
C PHE A 32 -8.99 20.18 -26.14
N LYS A 33 -8.27 20.78 -27.11
CA LYS A 33 -8.85 21.54 -28.24
C LYS A 33 -9.87 20.73 -29.05
N GLY A 34 -9.57 19.46 -29.31
CA GLY A 34 -10.41 18.54 -30.11
C GLY A 34 -11.44 17.73 -29.29
N GLU A 35 -11.55 17.97 -27.99
CA GLU A 35 -12.48 17.24 -27.13
C GLU A 35 -13.84 17.96 -27.05
N SER A 36 -14.89 17.25 -26.60
CA SER A 36 -16.22 17.85 -26.42
C SER A 36 -16.22 18.96 -25.35
N GLU A 37 -17.17 19.89 -25.43
CA GLU A 37 -17.32 20.97 -24.43
C GLU A 37 -17.51 20.44 -22.99
N GLU A 38 -18.19 19.31 -22.81
CA GLU A 38 -18.30 18.66 -21.50
C GLU A 38 -16.94 18.23 -20.94
N VAL A 39 -16.07 17.69 -21.78
CA VAL A 39 -14.70 17.27 -21.40
C VAL A 39 -13.86 18.48 -21.04
N LYS A 40 -13.92 19.55 -21.85
CA LYS A 40 -13.19 20.81 -21.59
C LYS A 40 -13.62 21.44 -20.26
N ALA A 41 -14.92 21.59 -20.04
CA ALA A 41 -15.46 22.16 -18.81
C ALA A 41 -15.06 21.33 -17.56
N PHE A 42 -15.10 20.00 -17.66
CA PHE A 42 -14.67 19.14 -16.55
C PHE A 42 -13.15 19.18 -16.34
N ALA A 43 -12.36 19.28 -17.41
CA ALA A 43 -10.91 19.44 -17.33
C ALA A 43 -10.52 20.74 -16.63
N GLU A 44 -11.19 21.85 -16.95
CA GLU A 44 -11.00 23.14 -16.30
C GLU A 44 -11.34 23.10 -14.81
N GLU A 45 -12.44 22.44 -14.42
CA GLU A 45 -12.80 22.27 -13.01
C GLU A 45 -11.70 21.52 -12.24
N LEU A 46 -11.25 20.39 -12.79
CA LEU A 46 -10.18 19.61 -12.17
C LEU A 46 -8.86 20.36 -12.15
N TYR A 47 -8.53 21.07 -13.21
CA TYR A 47 -7.33 21.90 -13.28
C TYR A 47 -7.32 22.93 -12.16
N ARG A 48 -8.40 23.70 -11.97
CA ARG A 48 -8.53 24.67 -10.86
C ARG A 48 -8.34 24.03 -9.48
N LEU A 49 -8.85 22.81 -9.30
CA LEU A 49 -8.69 22.03 -8.08
C LEU A 49 -7.24 21.63 -7.80
N PHE A 50 -6.50 21.26 -8.86
CA PHE A 50 -5.10 20.87 -8.77
C PHE A 50 -4.14 22.05 -8.65
N GLU A 51 -4.45 23.19 -9.27
CA GLU A 51 -3.60 24.38 -9.14
C GLU A 51 -3.77 25.09 -7.80
N LEU A 52 -4.82 24.75 -7.03
CA LEU A 52 -5.01 25.28 -5.69
C LEU A 52 -4.08 24.57 -4.69
N PRO A 53 -3.14 25.26 -4.03
CA PRO A 53 -2.31 24.63 -3.02
C PRO A 53 -3.15 24.05 -1.86
N PRO A 54 -2.71 22.94 -1.25
CA PRO A 54 -3.38 22.39 -0.08
C PRO A 54 -3.13 23.31 1.13
N PRO A 55 -4.14 23.57 1.98
CA PRO A 55 -3.94 24.35 3.19
C PRO A 55 -2.99 23.62 4.13
N LEU A 56 -2.16 24.34 4.87
CA LEU A 56 -1.31 23.79 5.93
C LEU A 56 -1.81 24.28 7.29
N PRO A 57 -2.74 23.55 7.94
CA PRO A 57 -3.21 23.88 9.29
C PRO A 57 -2.13 23.63 10.35
N LYS A 58 -2.35 24.13 11.57
CA LYS A 58 -1.54 23.72 12.75
C LYS A 58 -1.85 22.27 13.08
N MET A 59 -0.84 21.39 13.03
CA MET A 59 -1.02 19.94 13.22
C MET A 59 -0.20 19.42 14.40
N ALA A 60 -0.71 18.36 15.04
CA ALA A 60 0.03 17.59 16.02
C ALA A 60 -0.18 16.09 15.82
N SER A 61 0.71 15.28 16.37
CA SER A 61 0.49 13.86 16.61
C SER A 61 0.47 13.57 18.11
N ILE A 62 -0.30 12.57 18.49
CA ILE A 62 -0.39 12.05 19.86
C ILE A 62 -0.02 10.56 19.89
N ASP A 63 0.62 10.17 20.99
CA ASP A 63 0.85 8.77 21.37
C ASP A 63 0.65 8.62 22.90
N VAL A 64 0.18 7.45 23.34
CA VAL A 64 -0.25 7.21 24.73
C VAL A 64 0.31 5.90 25.25
N GLU A 65 0.99 5.97 26.39
CA GLU A 65 1.46 4.78 27.10
C GLU A 65 0.61 4.52 28.34
N VAL A 66 0.17 3.27 28.49
CA VAL A 66 -0.74 2.84 29.55
C VAL A 66 -0.07 1.74 30.36
N TYR A 67 -0.26 1.77 31.68
CA TYR A 67 0.19 0.68 32.54
C TYR A 67 -0.51 -0.63 32.15
N SER A 68 0.27 -1.69 32.00
CA SER A 68 -0.26 -3.04 31.83
C SER A 68 0.47 -4.00 32.77
N PRO A 69 -0.25 -4.78 33.59
CA PRO A 69 0.38 -5.81 34.43
C PRO A 69 0.87 -7.01 33.62
N TYR A 70 0.59 -7.06 32.31
CA TYR A 70 1.00 -8.15 31.42
C TYR A 70 1.83 -7.58 30.27
N SER A 71 3.08 -8.03 30.14
CA SER A 71 4.06 -7.49 29.19
C SER A 71 3.71 -7.68 27.70
N ASN A 72 2.76 -8.56 27.37
CA ASN A 72 2.36 -8.87 26.00
C ASN A 72 0.87 -8.59 25.73
N ARG A 73 0.20 -7.78 26.55
CA ARG A 73 -1.23 -7.55 26.42
C ARG A 73 -1.56 -6.07 26.46
N LEU A 74 -2.27 -5.60 25.43
CA LEU A 74 -2.87 -4.27 25.44
C LEU A 74 -4.01 -4.20 26.48
N PRO A 75 -4.08 -3.11 27.27
CA PRO A 75 -5.19 -2.82 28.16
C PRO A 75 -6.54 -2.83 27.44
N ASP A 76 -7.60 -3.24 28.15
CA ASP A 76 -8.96 -3.21 27.65
C ASP A 76 -9.46 -1.78 27.52
N VAL A 77 -9.81 -1.36 26.30
CA VAL A 77 -10.20 0.03 25.98
C VAL A 77 -11.61 0.39 26.43
N VAL A 78 -12.47 -0.59 26.69
CA VAL A 78 -13.87 -0.36 27.09
C VAL A 78 -13.93 -0.05 28.57
N THR A 79 -13.26 -0.87 29.38
CA THR A 79 -13.20 -0.73 30.84
C THR A 79 -12.11 0.24 31.29
N ALA A 80 -11.06 0.44 30.48
CA ALA A 80 -9.91 1.31 30.76
C ALA A 80 -9.40 1.21 32.22
N PRO A 81 -9.06 -0.02 32.70
CA PRO A 81 -8.91 -0.28 34.13
C PRO A 81 -7.60 0.28 34.70
N TYR A 82 -6.59 0.49 33.86
CA TYR A 82 -5.23 0.86 34.28
C TYR A 82 -4.92 2.34 34.01
N PRO A 83 -4.01 2.95 34.78
CA PRO A 83 -3.65 4.34 34.59
C PRO A 83 -2.86 4.56 33.29
N VAL A 84 -3.12 5.70 32.64
CA VAL A 84 -2.25 6.28 31.62
C VAL A 84 -0.95 6.74 32.31
N LEU A 85 0.18 6.27 31.78
CA LEU A 85 1.51 6.58 32.31
C LEU A 85 2.10 7.83 31.67
N SER A 86 1.91 8.01 30.37
CA SER A 86 2.36 9.21 29.67
C SER A 86 1.58 9.47 28.40
N ILE A 87 1.54 10.74 27.98
CA ILE A 87 0.96 11.22 26.73
C ILE A 87 2.00 12.10 26.05
N ALA A 88 2.44 11.71 24.85
CA ALA A 88 3.35 12.51 24.04
C ALA A 88 2.60 13.31 22.98
N ILE A 89 3.07 14.54 22.74
CA ILE A 89 2.54 15.44 21.73
C ILE A 89 3.73 16.01 20.94
N ALA A 90 3.73 15.76 19.63
CA ALA A 90 4.66 16.38 18.69
C ALA A 90 3.88 17.30 17.74
N GLY A 91 4.29 18.57 17.63
CA GLY A 91 3.57 19.59 16.86
C GLY A 91 4.37 20.16 15.70
N THR A 92 3.69 20.56 14.61
CA THR A 92 4.32 21.28 13.48
C THR A 92 4.84 22.68 13.86
N ASP A 93 4.41 23.19 15.02
CA ASP A 93 4.91 24.41 15.65
C ASP A 93 6.21 24.19 16.45
N GLY A 94 6.85 23.02 16.30
CA GLY A 94 8.08 22.65 17.01
C GLY A 94 7.83 22.10 18.42
N LYS A 95 6.57 21.91 18.83
CA LYS A 95 6.24 21.36 20.15
C LYS A 95 6.78 19.94 20.29
N LYS A 96 7.50 19.68 21.38
CA LYS A 96 8.03 18.38 21.76
C LYS A 96 7.72 18.12 23.23
N LYS A 97 6.51 17.67 23.56
CA LYS A 97 6.04 17.60 24.95
C LYS A 97 5.62 16.20 25.35
N VAL A 98 6.03 15.77 26.55
CA VAL A 98 5.52 14.56 27.19
C VAL A 98 4.98 14.92 28.58
N LEU A 99 3.72 14.58 28.80
CA LEU A 99 3.07 14.64 30.10
C LEU A 99 3.19 13.24 30.71
N ALA A 100 3.74 13.09 31.92
CA ALA A 100 3.93 11.78 32.52
C ALA A 100 3.45 11.74 33.99
N LEU A 101 2.89 10.60 34.38
CA LEU A 101 2.39 10.35 35.72
C LEU A 101 3.55 9.96 36.65
N ALA A 102 3.66 10.61 37.80
CA ALA A 102 4.64 10.29 38.84
C ALA A 102 4.24 9.02 39.62
N TYR A 103 4.41 7.84 39.01
CA TYR A 103 4.06 6.55 39.62
C TYR A 103 5.20 5.98 40.51
N PRO A 104 4.94 5.04 41.45
CA PRO A 104 5.94 4.62 42.43
C PRO A 104 7.23 3.99 41.88
N HIS A 105 7.17 3.22 40.78
CA HIS A 105 8.38 2.64 40.16
C HIS A 105 9.12 3.64 39.24
N ALA A 106 8.49 4.75 38.88
CA ALA A 106 9.14 5.88 38.21
C ALA A 106 10.18 6.61 39.09
N LYS A 107 10.16 6.36 40.41
CA LYS A 107 11.11 6.94 41.39
C LYS A 107 12.55 6.44 41.27
N LYS A 108 12.85 5.47 40.39
CA LYS A 108 14.23 5.03 40.13
C LYS A 108 15.09 6.13 39.50
N ASP A 109 14.49 7.02 38.71
CA ASP A 109 15.17 8.18 38.14
C ASP A 109 14.83 9.43 38.96
N ARG A 110 15.84 10.12 39.52
CA ARG A 110 15.68 11.43 40.17
C ARG A 110 15.46 12.53 39.11
N ILE A 111 14.42 12.43 38.28
CA ILE A 111 14.10 13.50 37.33
C ILE A 111 13.34 14.59 38.07
N LYS A 112 14.04 15.70 38.31
CA LYS A 112 13.44 17.00 38.60
C LYS A 112 12.98 17.55 37.26
N ASN A 113 11.72 17.98 37.10
CA ASN A 113 11.14 18.69 35.93
C ASN A 113 12.20 19.45 35.11
N LYS A 114 12.87 18.75 34.20
CA LYS A 114 13.96 19.23 33.36
C LYS A 114 13.79 18.57 32.01
N PRO A 115 14.04 19.30 30.92
CA PRO A 115 13.93 18.73 29.58
C PRO A 115 14.88 17.54 29.42
N LEU A 116 14.39 16.46 28.82
CA LEU A 116 15.19 15.32 28.39
C LEU A 116 15.69 15.62 26.97
N GLY A 117 16.88 16.20 26.88
CA GLY A 117 17.39 16.76 25.61
C GLY A 117 16.54 17.96 25.17
N ASN A 118 15.85 17.84 24.03
CA ASN A 118 14.95 18.85 23.48
C ASN A 118 13.46 18.55 23.73
N ILE A 119 13.15 17.57 24.57
CA ILE A 119 11.78 17.18 24.92
C ILE A 119 11.39 17.89 26.22
N GLU A 120 10.33 18.68 26.19
CA GLU A 120 9.68 19.26 27.36
C GLU A 120 8.94 18.15 28.12
N VAL A 121 9.24 18.01 29.41
CA VAL A 121 8.66 16.97 30.25
C VAL A 121 7.96 17.60 31.43
N GLU A 122 6.70 17.26 31.62
CA GLU A 122 5.88 17.72 32.74
C GLU A 122 5.35 16.52 33.53
N LEU A 123 5.73 16.46 34.80
CA LEU A 123 5.34 15.39 35.71
C LEU A 123 4.09 15.79 36.50
N PHE A 124 3.13 14.86 36.60
CA PHE A 124 1.87 15.06 37.31
C PHE A 124 1.73 14.05 38.44
N ASP A 125 1.24 14.51 39.58
CA ASP A 125 0.93 13.64 40.73
C ASP A 125 -0.36 12.85 40.53
N THR A 126 -1.26 13.33 39.67
CA THR A 126 -2.54 12.68 39.38
C THR A 126 -2.77 12.51 37.89
N GLU A 127 -3.35 11.37 37.53
CA GLU A 127 -3.71 11.05 36.14
C GLU A 127 -4.74 12.04 35.58
N HIS A 128 -5.68 12.50 36.44
CA HIS A 128 -6.68 13.48 36.05
C HIS A 128 -6.06 14.82 35.62
N ALA A 129 -5.09 15.35 36.37
CA ALA A 129 -4.42 16.59 36.00
C ALA A 129 -3.63 16.43 34.68
N MET A 130 -2.91 15.31 34.52
CA MET A 130 -2.17 15.00 33.29
C MET A 130 -3.07 14.96 32.06
N MET A 131 -4.20 14.26 32.14
CA MET A 131 -5.14 14.14 31.02
C MET A 131 -5.87 15.46 30.73
N MET A 132 -6.16 16.27 31.76
CA MET A 132 -6.76 17.59 31.58
C MET A 132 -5.84 18.52 30.80
N GLU A 133 -4.55 18.54 31.14
CA GLU A 133 -3.55 19.32 30.41
C GLU A 133 -3.39 18.82 28.96
N ALA A 134 -3.34 17.49 28.76
CA ALA A 134 -3.30 16.91 27.43
C ALA A 134 -4.48 17.38 26.56
N PHE A 135 -5.71 17.31 27.08
CA PHE A 135 -6.90 17.77 26.39
C PHE A 135 -6.90 19.28 26.12
N SER A 136 -6.26 20.07 26.98
CA SER A 136 -6.07 21.50 26.78
C SER A 136 -5.16 21.79 25.59
N ILE A 137 -3.95 21.21 25.58
CA ILE A 137 -2.97 21.38 24.51
C ILE A 137 -3.54 20.94 23.16
N LEU A 138 -4.22 19.80 23.11
CA LEU A 138 -4.76 19.26 21.86
C LEU A 138 -5.82 20.16 21.22
N ARG A 139 -6.54 20.99 22.00
CA ARG A 139 -7.53 21.94 21.47
C ARG A 139 -6.91 23.06 20.62
N GLU A 140 -5.61 23.30 20.72
CA GLU A 140 -4.91 24.29 19.90
C GLU A 140 -4.67 23.82 18.45
N TYR A 141 -4.77 22.53 18.18
CA TYR A 141 -4.44 21.94 16.89
C TYR A 141 -5.70 21.69 16.06
N GLN A 142 -5.63 21.99 14.77
CA GLN A 142 -6.75 21.82 13.83
C GLN A 142 -6.77 20.41 13.22
N VAL A 143 -5.62 19.74 13.18
CA VAL A 143 -5.48 18.36 12.72
C VAL A 143 -4.63 17.59 13.72
N ILE A 144 -5.13 16.45 14.17
CA ILE A 144 -4.44 15.58 15.12
C ILE A 144 -4.27 14.20 14.49
N TYR A 145 -3.04 13.71 14.51
CA TYR A 145 -2.67 12.38 14.03
C TYR A 145 -2.43 11.44 15.19
N SER A 146 -2.72 10.17 14.97
CA SER A 146 -2.30 9.07 15.84
C SER A 146 -1.93 7.87 14.98
N TYR A 147 -1.31 6.85 15.57
CA TYR A 147 -1.09 5.58 14.88
C TYR A 147 -1.85 4.46 15.58
N ASN A 148 -2.92 3.96 14.98
CA ASN A 148 -3.88 3.00 15.57
C ASN A 148 -4.75 3.59 16.70
N GLY A 149 -4.84 4.93 16.76
CA GLY A 149 -5.59 5.63 17.81
C GLY A 149 -7.10 5.47 17.74
N ASP A 150 -7.69 5.09 16.59
CA ASP A 150 -9.12 4.74 16.54
C ASP A 150 -9.43 3.51 17.41
N ASN A 151 -8.49 2.57 17.51
CA ASN A 151 -8.67 1.30 18.18
C ASN A 151 -8.13 1.29 19.62
N PHE A 152 -7.23 2.22 19.97
CA PHE A 152 -6.58 2.24 21.29
C PHE A 152 -6.57 3.63 21.94
N ASP A 153 -5.72 4.55 21.51
CA ASP A 153 -5.42 5.81 22.22
C ASP A 153 -6.68 6.62 22.56
N LEU A 154 -7.51 6.91 21.55
CA LEU A 154 -8.69 7.75 21.73
C LEU A 154 -9.79 7.07 22.56
N PRO A 155 -10.23 5.82 22.27
CA PRO A 155 -11.21 5.15 23.12
C PRO A 155 -10.69 4.97 24.55
N TYR A 156 -9.41 4.64 24.73
CA TYR A 156 -8.81 4.48 26.05
C TYR A 156 -8.83 5.79 26.84
N LEU A 157 -8.28 6.88 26.28
CA LEU A 157 -8.28 8.19 26.94
C LEU A 157 -9.71 8.66 27.27
N ARG A 158 -10.67 8.47 26.35
CA ARG A 158 -12.05 8.87 26.59
C ARG A 158 -12.70 8.07 27.72
N ASN A 159 -12.57 6.75 27.70
CA ASN A 159 -13.22 5.90 28.70
C ASN A 159 -12.51 6.02 30.05
N ARG A 160 -11.19 6.17 30.06
CA ARG A 160 -10.42 6.48 31.27
C ARG A 160 -10.83 7.81 31.88
N ALA A 161 -11.07 8.85 31.07
CA ALA A 161 -11.59 10.12 31.56
C ALA A 161 -12.94 9.96 32.28
N LYS A 162 -13.83 9.06 31.80
CA LYS A 162 -15.08 8.75 32.52
C LYS A 162 -14.82 8.08 33.87
N VAL A 163 -13.89 7.11 33.92
CA VAL A 163 -13.50 6.43 35.17
C VAL A 163 -12.93 7.43 36.19
N LEU A 164 -12.18 8.43 35.73
CA LEU A 164 -11.60 9.48 36.57
C LEU A 164 -12.58 10.62 36.92
N GLY A 165 -13.83 10.57 36.45
CA GLY A 165 -14.86 11.55 36.79
C GLY A 165 -14.83 12.85 35.99
N PHE A 166 -14.21 12.89 34.81
CA PHE A 166 -14.23 14.07 33.94
C PHE A 166 -15.66 14.44 33.52
N ARG A 167 -15.96 15.73 33.48
CA ARG A 167 -17.19 16.24 32.89
C ARG A 167 -17.13 16.11 31.37
N PRO A 168 -18.26 15.85 30.68
CA PRO A 168 -18.26 15.69 29.23
C PRO A 168 -17.67 16.87 28.43
N GLN A 169 -17.74 18.10 28.96
CA GLN A 169 -17.17 19.30 28.32
C GLN A 169 -15.64 19.35 28.41
N GLU A 170 -15.05 18.73 29.43
CA GLU A 170 -13.60 18.74 29.67
C GLU A 170 -12.86 17.77 28.73
N VAL A 171 -13.54 16.68 28.35
CA VAL A 171 -13.00 15.67 27.44
C VAL A 171 -13.00 16.19 26.00
N SER A 172 -11.81 16.32 25.40
CA SER A 172 -11.65 16.77 24.01
C SER A 172 -12.01 15.70 22.98
N ILE A 173 -12.18 14.43 23.37
CA ILE A 173 -12.49 13.32 22.46
C ILE A 173 -14.01 13.13 22.31
N ARG A 174 -14.46 12.98 21.07
CA ARG A 174 -15.84 12.67 20.67
C ARG A 174 -15.90 11.30 20.01
N GLU A 175 -16.95 10.56 20.33
CA GLU A 175 -17.29 9.28 19.71
C GLU A 175 -18.30 9.50 18.57
N PHE A 176 -18.04 8.91 17.42
CA PHE A 176 -18.98 8.67 16.33
C PHE A 176 -19.35 7.19 16.30
N GLN A 177 -20.27 6.80 15.42
CA GLN A 177 -20.74 5.41 15.34
C GLN A 177 -19.60 4.39 15.12
N ASP A 178 -18.62 4.74 14.29
CA ASP A 178 -17.57 3.80 13.83
C ASP A 178 -16.14 4.26 14.14
N TYR A 179 -15.95 5.44 14.76
CA TYR A 179 -14.62 6.01 15.03
C TYR A 179 -14.64 7.07 16.13
N TYR A 180 -13.45 7.46 16.60
CA TYR A 180 -13.26 8.54 17.56
C TYR A 180 -12.54 9.73 16.90
N THR A 181 -12.80 10.93 17.38
CA THR A 181 -12.12 12.15 16.90
C THR A 181 -12.01 13.19 18.02
N PHE A 182 -11.44 14.34 17.73
CA PHE A 182 -11.32 15.47 18.64
C PHE A 182 -12.38 16.54 18.34
N LYS A 183 -12.92 17.15 19.39
CA LYS A 183 -13.85 18.28 19.26
C LYS A 183 -13.10 19.47 18.66
N GLY A 184 -13.57 19.96 17.51
CA GLY A 184 -13.00 21.13 16.84
C GLY A 184 -11.75 20.85 16.00
N ALA A 185 -11.32 19.60 15.87
CA ALA A 185 -10.17 19.21 15.07
C ALA A 185 -10.50 17.99 14.18
N ILE A 186 -9.75 17.84 13.10
CA ILE A 186 -9.81 16.66 12.23
C ILE A 186 -8.86 15.61 12.80
N HIS A 187 -9.36 14.41 13.06
CA HIS A 187 -8.52 13.30 13.45
C HIS A 187 -8.23 12.36 12.28
N VAL A 188 -6.95 12.04 12.09
CA VAL A 188 -6.49 11.09 11.08
C VAL A 188 -5.68 10.00 11.74
N ASP A 189 -6.23 8.79 11.80
CA ASP A 189 -5.48 7.60 12.17
C ASP A 189 -4.60 7.14 11.00
N LEU A 190 -3.29 7.31 11.15
CA LEU A 190 -2.32 6.95 10.12
C LEU A 190 -2.24 5.44 9.89
N TYR A 191 -2.60 4.60 10.86
CA TYR A 191 -2.67 3.15 10.63
C TYR A 191 -3.66 2.84 9.50
N LYS A 192 -4.83 3.49 9.49
CA LYS A 192 -5.85 3.31 8.43
C LYS A 192 -5.37 3.81 7.07
N VAL A 193 -4.64 4.94 7.06
CA VAL A 193 -4.06 5.52 5.84
C VAL A 193 -3.01 4.58 5.23
N PHE A 194 -2.09 4.04 6.04
CA PHE A 194 -1.05 3.12 5.58
C PHE A 194 -1.56 1.68 5.37
N ASP A 195 -2.69 1.29 5.97
CA ASP A 195 -3.36 0.01 5.68
C ASP A 195 -4.11 0.03 4.32
N ASN A 196 -4.46 1.22 3.81
CA ASN A 196 -5.12 1.36 2.53
C ASN A 196 -4.22 0.84 1.39
N LYS A 197 -4.59 -0.32 0.82
CA LYS A 197 -3.82 -1.01 -0.22
C LYS A 197 -3.55 -0.13 -1.45
N ALA A 198 -4.50 0.72 -1.85
CA ALA A 198 -4.33 1.57 -3.03
C ALA A 198 -3.28 2.65 -2.78
N LEU A 199 -3.32 3.31 -1.61
CA LEU A 199 -2.29 4.28 -1.22
C LEU A 199 -0.93 3.61 -1.06
N LYS A 200 -0.89 2.47 -0.34
CA LYS A 200 0.31 1.66 -0.17
C LYS A 200 1.00 1.37 -1.50
N THR A 201 0.27 0.82 -2.47
CA THR A 201 0.83 0.41 -3.76
C THR A 201 1.17 1.60 -4.66
N TYR A 202 0.25 2.56 -4.81
CA TYR A 202 0.38 3.57 -5.88
C TYR A 202 0.95 4.91 -5.42
N ALA A 203 0.81 5.28 -4.14
CA ALA A 203 1.37 6.52 -3.61
C ALA A 203 2.69 6.29 -2.84
N PHE A 204 2.80 5.18 -2.11
CA PHE A 204 3.98 4.85 -1.29
C PHE A 204 4.86 3.71 -1.88
N GLY A 205 4.65 3.36 -3.15
CA GLY A 205 5.50 2.42 -3.89
C GLY A 205 5.43 0.94 -3.45
N GLY A 206 4.58 0.61 -2.48
CA GLY A 206 4.56 -0.71 -1.85
C GLY A 206 5.81 -0.99 -1.01
N ASN A 207 6.47 0.06 -0.53
CA ASN A 207 7.81 -0.02 0.10
C ASN A 207 7.79 -0.73 1.46
N TYR A 208 6.74 -0.54 2.24
CA TYR A 208 6.57 -1.21 3.54
C TYR A 208 5.78 -2.50 3.38
N ARG A 209 6.20 -3.55 4.10
CA ARG A 209 5.51 -4.85 4.07
C ARG A 209 4.44 -4.91 5.15
N GLU A 210 4.76 -4.48 6.36
CA GLU A 210 3.85 -4.45 7.50
C GLU A 210 3.32 -3.03 7.73
N ASN A 211 2.15 -2.94 8.35
CA ASN A 211 1.49 -1.67 8.65
C ASN A 211 1.66 -1.32 10.15
N THR A 212 2.77 -1.74 10.76
CA THR A 212 3.15 -1.29 12.10
C THR A 212 3.89 0.04 11.98
N LEU A 213 3.84 0.87 13.02
CA LEU A 213 4.52 2.18 13.03
C LEU A 213 6.00 2.01 12.67
N ASP A 214 6.68 1.07 13.32
CA ASP A 214 8.10 0.77 13.09
C ASP A 214 8.41 0.37 11.64
N SER A 215 7.64 -0.58 11.07
CA SER A 215 7.89 -1.06 9.71
C SER A 215 7.63 0.02 8.67
N VAL A 216 6.58 0.81 8.85
CA VAL A 216 6.26 1.94 7.96
C VAL A 216 7.32 3.03 8.08
N ALA A 217 7.71 3.39 9.30
CA ALA A 217 8.72 4.40 9.56
C ALA A 217 10.08 4.04 8.98
N GLN A 218 10.56 2.83 9.22
CA GLN A 218 11.85 2.37 8.69
C GLN A 218 11.86 2.37 7.15
N SER A 219 10.74 2.01 6.53
CA SER A 219 10.64 1.93 5.07
C SER A 219 10.47 3.29 4.38
N ILE A 220 9.77 4.25 5.01
CA ILE A 220 9.44 5.54 4.39
C ILE A 220 10.43 6.63 4.79
N ILE A 221 10.77 6.71 6.07
CA ILE A 221 11.58 7.80 6.65
C ILE A 221 12.95 7.33 7.17
N GLY A 222 13.21 6.01 7.21
CA GLY A 222 14.50 5.47 7.64
C GLY A 222 14.75 5.52 9.15
N VAL A 223 13.70 5.74 9.94
CA VAL A 223 13.76 5.85 11.41
C VAL A 223 13.00 4.67 12.04
N GLY A 224 13.50 4.13 13.14
CA GLY A 224 12.85 3.06 13.91
C GLY A 224 12.42 3.52 15.30
N LYS A 225 11.54 2.72 15.93
CA LYS A 225 11.09 2.92 17.32
C LYS A 225 12.25 2.70 18.30
N VAL A 226 12.12 3.28 19.49
CA VAL A 226 13.02 2.97 20.61
C VAL A 226 12.75 1.52 21.05
N LYS A 227 13.80 0.70 21.11
CA LYS A 227 13.70 -0.66 21.63
C LYS A 227 13.59 -0.63 23.16
N ILE A 228 12.65 -1.40 23.69
CA ILE A 228 12.45 -1.61 25.13
C ILE A 228 12.52 -3.10 25.42
N GLU A 229 13.15 -3.47 26.53
CA GLU A 229 13.29 -4.86 26.98
C GLU A 229 12.19 -5.26 27.97
N GLU A 230 11.53 -4.26 28.57
CA GLU A 230 10.47 -4.41 29.56
C GLU A 230 9.22 -3.63 29.13
N SER A 231 8.07 -3.94 29.72
CA SER A 231 6.81 -3.23 29.46
C SER A 231 6.88 -1.76 29.91
N PRO A 232 6.12 -0.83 29.30
CA PRO A 232 6.12 0.59 29.66
C PRO A 232 6.00 0.89 31.16
N GLY A 233 5.20 0.10 31.90
CA GLY A 233 5.01 0.25 33.35
C GLY A 233 6.19 -0.16 34.24
N MET A 234 7.26 -0.72 33.67
CA MET A 234 8.50 -1.06 34.38
C MET A 234 9.65 -0.11 34.04
N LEU A 235 9.47 0.74 33.02
CA LEU A 235 10.50 1.66 32.56
C LEU A 235 10.67 2.84 33.53
N GLY A 236 11.92 3.25 33.74
CA GLY A 236 12.20 4.56 34.35
C GLY A 236 11.60 5.71 33.52
N ILE A 237 11.28 6.83 34.15
CA ILE A 237 10.64 7.98 33.48
C ILE A 237 11.45 8.42 32.26
N SER A 238 12.78 8.44 32.37
CA SER A 238 13.64 8.90 31.26
C SER A 238 13.38 8.07 30.00
N LYS A 239 13.32 6.75 30.16
CA LYS A 239 13.13 5.81 29.06
C LYS A 239 11.70 5.81 28.56
N LEU A 240 10.72 5.92 29.44
CA LEU A 240 9.30 6.04 29.09
C LEU A 240 9.04 7.29 28.24
N VAL A 241 9.62 8.43 28.63
CA VAL A 241 9.52 9.71 27.89
C VAL A 241 10.16 9.58 26.51
N GLU A 242 11.38 9.04 26.43
CA GLU A 242 12.08 8.83 25.16
C GLU A 242 11.27 7.92 24.22
N TYR A 243 10.73 6.82 24.76
CA TYR A 243 9.93 5.85 24.03
C TYR A 243 8.63 6.46 23.48
N ASN A 244 7.79 7.03 24.35
CA ASN A 244 6.50 7.60 23.97
C ASN A 244 6.69 8.80 23.00
N TYR A 245 7.64 9.70 23.32
CA TYR A 245 7.91 10.83 22.42
C TYR A 245 8.40 10.39 21.05
N ARG A 246 9.23 9.34 20.97
CA ARG A 246 9.69 8.80 19.67
C ARG A 246 8.50 8.38 18.81
N ASP A 247 7.49 7.77 19.39
CA ASP A 247 6.33 7.26 18.65
C ASP A 247 5.45 8.40 18.12
N ALA A 248 5.21 9.42 18.93
CA ALA A 248 4.59 10.66 18.48
C ALA A 248 5.44 11.34 17.39
N GLU A 249 6.76 11.48 17.58
CA GLU A 249 7.66 12.11 16.61
C GLU A 249 7.66 11.38 15.26
N ILE A 250 7.72 10.05 15.27
CA ILE A 250 7.63 9.23 14.05
C ILE A 250 6.27 9.46 13.37
N THR A 251 5.18 9.46 14.14
CA THR A 251 3.83 9.68 13.62
C THR A 251 3.72 11.03 12.91
N LEU A 252 4.21 12.12 13.51
CA LEU A 252 4.27 13.42 12.85
C LEU A 252 5.19 13.39 11.62
N SER A 253 6.35 12.74 11.72
CA SER A 253 7.34 12.67 10.64
C SER A 253 6.81 11.95 9.41
N LEU A 254 5.96 10.94 9.56
CA LEU A 254 5.26 10.28 8.44
C LEU A 254 4.33 11.22 7.67
N VAL A 255 3.83 12.26 8.34
CA VAL A 255 3.00 13.30 7.71
C VAL A 255 3.86 14.36 7.05
N THR A 256 4.87 14.88 7.76
CA THR A 256 5.73 15.99 7.29
C THR A 256 6.74 15.56 6.22
N TRP A 257 7.00 14.26 6.10
CA TRP A 257 7.89 13.68 5.09
C TRP A 257 7.57 14.14 3.66
N LYS A 258 8.63 14.37 2.87
CA LYS A 258 8.57 14.92 1.50
C LYS A 258 7.64 16.12 1.39
N ASN A 259 7.86 17.11 2.25
CA ASN A 259 7.10 18.35 2.27
C ASN A 259 5.58 18.08 2.38
N PHE A 260 5.18 17.40 3.46
CA PHE A 260 3.79 17.10 3.78
C PHE A 260 3.07 16.17 2.79
N LEU A 261 3.77 15.26 2.11
CA LEU A 261 3.20 14.44 1.03
C LEU A 261 1.89 13.73 1.45
N THR A 262 1.88 13.10 2.62
CA THR A 262 0.72 12.35 3.14
C THR A 262 -0.51 13.25 3.27
N TRP A 263 -0.33 14.44 3.86
CA TRP A 263 -1.42 15.42 4.01
C TRP A 263 -1.88 15.97 2.67
N LYS A 264 -0.94 16.35 1.80
CA LYS A 264 -1.21 16.86 0.45
C LYS A 264 -2.03 15.85 -0.38
N LEU A 265 -1.70 14.57 -0.26
CA LEU A 265 -2.41 13.47 -0.90
C LEU A 265 -3.84 13.31 -0.37
N LEU A 266 -4.04 13.35 0.96
CA LEU A 266 -5.37 13.25 1.57
C LEU A 266 -6.27 14.43 1.14
N ILE A 267 -5.74 15.65 1.10
CA ILE A 267 -6.48 16.83 0.63
C ILE A 267 -6.89 16.68 -0.84
N LEU A 268 -5.96 16.26 -1.71
CA LEU A 268 -6.27 16.06 -3.13
C LEU A 268 -7.34 15.01 -3.35
N LEU A 269 -7.21 13.85 -2.70
CA LEU A 269 -8.20 12.78 -2.80
C LEU A 269 -9.56 13.21 -2.23
N SER A 270 -9.57 13.95 -1.11
CA SER A 270 -10.78 14.53 -0.52
C SER A 270 -11.48 15.48 -1.49
N ARG A 271 -10.74 16.38 -2.15
CA ARG A 271 -11.27 17.30 -3.17
C ARG A 271 -11.80 16.58 -4.42
N LEU A 272 -11.08 15.55 -4.88
CA LEU A 272 -11.45 14.79 -6.08
C LEU A 272 -12.71 13.96 -5.86
N THR A 273 -12.77 13.27 -4.73
CA THR A 273 -13.81 12.29 -4.40
C THR A 273 -14.99 12.91 -3.68
N LYS A 274 -14.88 14.20 -3.32
CA LYS A 274 -15.88 14.97 -2.56
C LYS A 274 -16.19 14.33 -1.19
N THR A 275 -15.19 13.68 -0.59
CA THR A 275 -15.31 12.96 0.69
C THR A 275 -14.56 13.72 1.77
N GLY A 276 -15.13 13.85 2.97
CA GLY A 276 -14.45 14.47 4.12
C GLY A 276 -13.17 13.71 4.49
N ILE A 277 -12.15 14.41 5.02
CA ILE A 277 -10.82 13.82 5.25
C ILE A 277 -10.89 12.64 6.26
N GLU A 278 -11.70 12.76 7.31
CA GLU A 278 -11.86 11.71 8.32
C GLU A 278 -12.52 10.43 7.77
N GLU A 279 -13.51 10.58 6.90
CA GLU A 279 -14.16 9.45 6.22
C GLU A 279 -13.20 8.86 5.18
N LEU A 280 -12.54 9.73 4.40
CA LEU A 280 -11.60 9.33 3.35
C LEU A 280 -10.46 8.47 3.91
N SER A 281 -9.85 8.87 5.04
CA SER A 281 -8.75 8.13 5.66
C SER A 281 -9.14 6.76 6.19
N ARG A 282 -10.44 6.52 6.42
CA ARG A 282 -10.99 5.28 7.00
C ARG A 282 -11.71 4.38 5.99
N SER A 283 -12.02 4.90 4.81
CA SER A 283 -12.79 4.16 3.81
C SER A 283 -11.91 3.54 2.72
N GLN A 284 -12.42 2.49 2.09
CA GLN A 284 -11.80 1.89 0.90
C GLN A 284 -12.06 2.73 -0.35
N ILE A 285 -11.23 2.53 -1.38
CA ILE A 285 -11.29 3.28 -2.64
C ILE A 285 -12.62 3.18 -3.39
N SER A 286 -13.40 2.12 -3.16
CA SER A 286 -14.75 1.98 -3.72
C SER A 286 -15.69 3.08 -3.22
N ASN A 287 -15.60 3.46 -1.94
CA ASN A 287 -16.43 4.54 -1.39
C ASN A 287 -16.02 5.90 -1.97
N TRP A 288 -14.73 6.11 -2.19
CA TRP A 288 -14.21 7.32 -2.84
C TRP A 288 -14.79 7.50 -4.25
N ILE A 289 -14.76 6.44 -5.07
CA ILE A 289 -15.30 6.46 -6.44
C ILE A 289 -16.83 6.62 -6.40
N ARG A 290 -17.53 5.95 -5.48
CA ARG A 290 -18.97 6.11 -5.29
C ARG A 290 -19.35 7.55 -4.99
N ASN A 291 -18.68 8.18 -4.02
CA ASN A 291 -18.97 9.56 -3.60
C ASN A 291 -18.74 10.54 -4.75
N MET A 292 -17.66 10.32 -5.52
CA MET A 292 -17.34 11.09 -6.73
C MET A 292 -18.45 10.98 -7.80
N LEU A 293 -18.91 9.75 -8.09
CA LEU A 293 -19.99 9.53 -9.06
C LEU A 293 -21.32 10.11 -8.56
N TYR A 294 -21.66 9.94 -7.29
CA TYR A 294 -22.88 10.48 -6.69
C TYR A 294 -22.91 12.02 -6.71
N TRP A 295 -21.75 12.65 -6.54
CA TRP A 295 -21.63 14.10 -6.73
C TRP A 295 -21.97 14.51 -8.15
N GLU A 296 -21.41 13.83 -9.16
CA GLU A 296 -21.68 14.15 -10.56
C GLU A 296 -23.13 13.88 -10.97
N HIS A 297 -23.78 12.85 -10.44
CA HIS A 297 -25.22 12.65 -10.62
C HIS A 297 -26.00 13.87 -10.15
N ARG A 298 -25.76 14.33 -8.92
CA ARG A 298 -26.46 15.49 -8.36
C ARG A 298 -26.17 16.76 -9.14
N LYS A 299 -24.91 16.98 -9.55
CA LYS A 299 -24.50 18.13 -10.34
C LYS A 299 -25.21 18.17 -11.70
N ARG A 300 -25.42 17.00 -12.33
CA ARG A 300 -26.12 16.84 -13.60
C ARG A 300 -27.64 16.72 -13.46
N ASN A 301 -28.18 16.81 -12.24
CA ASN A 301 -29.59 16.57 -11.93
C ASN A 301 -30.09 15.19 -12.38
N PHE A 302 -29.25 14.17 -12.26
CA PHE A 302 -29.59 12.78 -12.55
C PHE A 302 -30.01 12.05 -11.28
N VAL A 303 -31.01 11.18 -11.41
CA VAL A 303 -31.37 10.23 -10.35
C VAL A 303 -30.21 9.26 -10.15
N ILE A 304 -29.80 9.07 -8.90
CA ILE A 304 -28.80 8.06 -8.53
C ILE A 304 -29.51 6.70 -8.54
N PRO A 305 -29.13 5.76 -9.42
CA PRO A 305 -29.80 4.47 -9.49
C PRO A 305 -29.44 3.62 -8.27
N LYS A 306 -30.37 2.75 -7.87
CA LYS A 306 -30.05 1.67 -6.93
C LYS A 306 -29.29 0.57 -7.66
N GLN A 307 -28.64 -0.29 -6.89
CA GLN A 307 -27.92 -1.42 -7.45
C GLN A 307 -28.88 -2.37 -8.19
N GLU A 308 -30.09 -2.57 -7.70
CA GLU A 308 -31.09 -3.43 -8.33
C GLU A 308 -31.52 -2.89 -9.70
N ASP A 309 -31.68 -1.57 -9.84
CA ASP A 309 -32.08 -0.90 -11.09
C ASP A 309 -31.06 -1.14 -12.20
N ILE A 310 -29.76 -1.09 -11.84
CA ILE A 310 -28.66 -1.40 -12.76
C ILE A 310 -28.73 -2.88 -13.15
N LEU A 311 -28.87 -3.77 -12.18
CA LEU A 311 -28.85 -5.21 -12.41
C LEU A 311 -30.05 -5.70 -13.23
N GLN A 312 -31.22 -5.09 -13.13
CA GLN A 312 -32.37 -5.44 -13.99
C GLN A 312 -32.01 -5.41 -15.49
N HIS A 313 -31.15 -4.49 -15.90
CA HIS A 313 -30.73 -4.32 -17.29
C HIS A 313 -29.32 -4.87 -17.58
N LYS A 314 -28.53 -5.20 -16.53
CA LYS A 314 -27.08 -5.45 -16.63
C LYS A 314 -26.59 -6.66 -15.84
N ARG A 315 -27.42 -7.71 -15.72
CA ARG A 315 -27.08 -8.97 -15.04
C ARG A 315 -26.18 -9.89 -15.84
N GLU A 316 -26.32 -9.91 -17.17
CA GLU A 316 -25.68 -10.92 -18.01
C GLU A 316 -24.17 -10.70 -18.10
N ILE A 317 -23.42 -11.71 -17.65
CA ILE A 317 -21.98 -11.83 -17.84
C ILE A 317 -21.77 -12.89 -18.92
N LYS A 318 -21.07 -12.53 -19.99
CA LYS A 318 -20.98 -13.36 -21.20
C LYS A 318 -19.69 -14.19 -21.27
N SER A 319 -18.66 -13.85 -20.48
CA SER A 319 -17.41 -14.61 -20.34
C SER A 319 -17.42 -15.55 -19.14
N ARG A 320 -16.81 -16.73 -19.31
CA ARG A 320 -16.57 -17.67 -18.21
C ARG A 320 -15.27 -17.30 -17.48
N ALA A 321 -15.33 -17.15 -16.16
CA ALA A 321 -14.12 -17.02 -15.35
C ALA A 321 -13.43 -18.39 -15.17
N VAL A 322 -12.11 -18.43 -15.38
CA VAL A 322 -11.29 -19.63 -15.16
C VAL A 322 -10.95 -19.82 -13.67
N ILE A 323 -11.12 -18.79 -12.83
CA ILE A 323 -10.70 -18.77 -11.41
C ILE A 323 -11.93 -18.85 -10.50
N LYS A 324 -11.95 -19.82 -9.56
CA LYS A 324 -12.99 -19.93 -8.51
C LYS A 324 -13.16 -18.61 -7.77
N GLY A 325 -14.38 -18.05 -7.79
CA GLY A 325 -14.76 -16.82 -7.08
C GLY A 325 -14.71 -15.52 -7.88
N LYS A 326 -14.22 -15.53 -9.14
CA LYS A 326 -14.40 -14.39 -10.07
C LYS A 326 -15.54 -14.68 -11.03
N LYS A 327 -16.29 -13.64 -11.43
CA LYS A 327 -17.46 -13.80 -12.32
C LYS A 327 -17.14 -13.66 -13.82
N TYR A 328 -16.02 -13.02 -14.20
CA TYR A 328 -15.61 -12.79 -15.59
C TYR A 328 -14.10 -13.06 -15.83
N ALA A 329 -13.70 -13.21 -17.09
CA ALA A 329 -12.32 -13.47 -17.48
C ALA A 329 -11.38 -12.28 -17.15
N GLY A 330 -10.20 -12.58 -16.60
CA GLY A 330 -9.18 -11.57 -16.23
C GLY A 330 -8.32 -11.10 -17.41
N ALA A 331 -7.21 -10.42 -17.10
CA ALA A 331 -6.24 -10.00 -18.11
C ALA A 331 -5.44 -11.18 -18.70
N ILE A 332 -4.85 -10.99 -19.88
CA ILE A 332 -3.93 -11.96 -20.48
C ILE A 332 -2.57 -11.86 -19.78
N VAL A 333 -2.00 -13.03 -19.50
CA VAL A 333 -0.62 -13.17 -19.04
C VAL A 333 0.04 -14.26 -19.87
N LEU A 334 1.04 -13.87 -20.67
CA LEU A 334 1.84 -14.80 -21.45
C LEU A 334 2.72 -15.64 -20.53
N ASP A 335 3.00 -16.88 -20.93
CA ASP A 335 3.95 -17.72 -20.22
C ASP A 335 5.38 -17.21 -20.48
N PRO A 336 6.14 -16.86 -19.43
CA PRO A 336 7.51 -16.40 -19.62
C PRO A 336 8.42 -17.58 -20.00
N PRO A 337 9.49 -17.34 -20.77
CA PRO A 337 10.52 -18.34 -21.01
C PRO A 337 11.27 -18.68 -19.70
N ILE A 338 12.10 -19.71 -19.73
CA ILE A 338 13.07 -19.98 -18.67
C ILE A 338 14.43 -19.46 -19.14
N GLY A 339 15.15 -18.77 -18.26
CA GLY A 339 16.52 -18.34 -18.51
C GLY A 339 16.73 -16.85 -18.31
N VAL A 340 17.94 -16.40 -18.66
CA VAL A 340 18.38 -15.01 -18.55
C VAL A 340 18.43 -14.35 -19.92
N PHE A 341 17.81 -13.18 -20.03
CA PHE A 341 17.73 -12.42 -21.26
C PHE A 341 18.30 -11.02 -21.03
N PHE A 342 19.37 -10.69 -21.75
CA PHE A 342 19.99 -9.35 -21.72
C PHE A 342 19.28 -8.38 -22.65
N ASN A 343 19.40 -7.08 -22.37
CA ASN A 343 18.81 -5.99 -23.14
C ASN A 343 17.30 -6.16 -23.35
N VAL A 344 16.54 -6.04 -22.27
CA VAL A 344 15.08 -6.22 -22.28
C VAL A 344 14.41 -4.88 -22.02
N LEU A 345 13.54 -4.46 -22.94
CA LEU A 345 12.69 -3.29 -22.79
C LEU A 345 11.29 -3.70 -22.35
N VAL A 346 10.71 -2.93 -21.44
CA VAL A 346 9.30 -3.07 -21.05
C VAL A 346 8.51 -1.96 -21.70
N LEU A 347 7.61 -2.34 -22.61
CA LEU A 347 6.55 -1.46 -23.08
C LEU A 347 5.36 -1.57 -22.14
N ASP A 348 4.78 -0.44 -21.74
CA ASP A 348 3.60 -0.37 -20.88
C ASP A 348 2.57 0.58 -21.49
N TYR A 349 1.31 0.19 -21.42
CA TYR A 349 0.22 1.09 -21.78
C TYR A 349 -0.01 2.12 -20.68
N ALA A 350 0.13 3.40 -21.00
CA ALA A 350 -0.06 4.47 -20.03
C ALA A 350 -1.50 4.51 -19.51
N SER A 351 -1.74 3.84 -18.38
CA SER A 351 -3.07 3.64 -17.78
C SER A 351 -4.04 2.93 -18.75
N LEU A 352 -3.74 1.69 -19.13
CA LEU A 352 -4.51 0.89 -20.10
C LEU A 352 -6.03 0.97 -19.89
N TYR A 353 -6.52 0.54 -18.72
CA TYR A 353 -7.96 0.45 -18.47
C TYR A 353 -8.67 1.81 -18.43
N PRO A 354 -8.13 2.86 -17.78
CA PRO A 354 -8.67 4.22 -17.91
C PRO A 354 -8.74 4.72 -19.37
N SER A 355 -7.75 4.38 -20.18
CA SER A 355 -7.71 4.77 -21.59
C SER A 355 -8.78 4.03 -22.41
N ILE A 356 -8.97 2.73 -22.15
CA ILE A 356 -10.06 1.94 -22.72
C ILE A 356 -11.43 2.51 -22.32
N ILE A 357 -11.64 2.84 -21.04
CA ILE A 357 -12.86 3.48 -20.53
C ILE A 357 -13.16 4.78 -21.29
N LYS A 358 -12.13 5.58 -21.57
CA LYS A 358 -12.26 6.82 -22.36
C LYS A 358 -12.64 6.54 -23.82
N VAL A 359 -11.83 5.74 -24.52
CA VAL A 359 -11.92 5.53 -25.99
C VAL A 359 -13.20 4.79 -26.37
N TRP A 360 -13.58 3.77 -25.59
CA TRP A 360 -14.76 2.94 -25.85
C TRP A 360 -16.03 3.44 -25.15
N ASN A 361 -15.98 4.64 -24.56
CA ASN A 361 -17.13 5.25 -23.87
C ASN A 361 -17.77 4.37 -22.78
N LEU A 362 -16.97 3.61 -22.04
CA LEU A 362 -17.49 2.61 -21.10
C LEU A 362 -17.99 3.29 -19.82
N SER A 363 -19.27 3.10 -19.53
CA SER A 363 -19.90 3.53 -18.28
C SER A 363 -21.11 2.65 -17.99
N TYR A 364 -21.56 2.63 -16.74
CA TYR A 364 -22.68 1.79 -16.32
C TYR A 364 -23.99 2.17 -17.00
N GLU A 365 -24.11 3.33 -17.66
CA GLU A 365 -25.29 3.78 -18.40
C GLU A 365 -25.15 3.67 -19.93
N THR A 366 -23.93 3.57 -20.45
CA THR A 366 -23.67 3.49 -21.90
C THR A 366 -23.44 2.06 -22.39
N VAL A 367 -22.97 1.16 -21.52
CA VAL A 367 -22.83 -0.27 -21.83
C VAL A 367 -24.19 -0.94 -21.64
N ASN A 368 -24.65 -1.66 -22.68
CA ASN A 368 -25.99 -2.26 -22.77
C ASN A 368 -27.07 -1.25 -22.33
N PRO A 369 -27.21 -0.12 -23.06
CA PRO A 369 -28.12 0.95 -22.68
C PRO A 369 -29.58 0.45 -22.74
N SER A 370 -30.42 0.94 -21.83
CA SER A 370 -31.85 0.66 -21.79
C SER A 370 -32.69 1.69 -22.57
N TYR A 371 -32.03 2.56 -23.32
CA TYR A 371 -32.63 3.65 -24.10
C TYR A 371 -32.19 3.52 -25.56
N GLU A 372 -32.93 4.17 -26.46
CA GLU A 372 -32.62 4.17 -27.88
C GLU A 372 -31.29 4.90 -28.15
N CYS A 373 -30.37 4.21 -28.82
CA CYS A 373 -29.09 4.76 -29.25
C CYS A 373 -28.83 4.37 -30.70
N LYS A 374 -28.52 5.37 -31.51
CA LYS A 374 -28.31 5.24 -32.97
C LYS A 374 -26.94 4.68 -33.28
N ASN A 375 -25.91 5.12 -32.56
CA ASN A 375 -24.54 4.65 -32.73
C ASN A 375 -24.15 3.64 -31.64
N MET A 376 -24.31 2.35 -31.95
CA MET A 376 -23.88 1.26 -31.09
C MET A 376 -22.55 0.68 -31.59
N LYS A 377 -21.63 0.44 -30.65
CA LYS A 377 -20.37 -0.26 -30.92
C LYS A 377 -20.36 -1.59 -30.18
N GLU A 378 -20.15 -2.69 -30.90
CA GLU A 378 -20.01 -4.02 -30.29
C GLU A 378 -18.59 -4.21 -29.72
N ILE A 379 -18.52 -4.83 -28.54
CA ILE A 379 -17.27 -5.12 -27.85
C ILE A 379 -16.76 -6.51 -28.26
N PRO A 380 -15.48 -6.61 -28.66
CA PRO A 380 -14.86 -7.89 -29.03
C PRO A 380 -15.02 -8.96 -27.94
N ASP A 381 -15.18 -10.22 -28.36
CA ASP A 381 -15.31 -11.45 -27.57
C ASP A 381 -16.54 -11.58 -26.66
N VAL A 382 -17.06 -10.49 -26.11
CA VAL A 382 -18.16 -10.52 -25.13
C VAL A 382 -19.50 -10.04 -25.67
N LYS A 383 -19.56 -9.49 -26.90
CA LYS A 383 -20.82 -9.09 -27.58
C LYS A 383 -21.71 -8.15 -26.75
N HIS A 384 -21.12 -7.40 -25.82
CA HIS A 384 -21.80 -6.26 -25.21
C HIS A 384 -21.80 -5.11 -26.21
N VAL A 385 -22.80 -4.25 -26.12
CA VAL A 385 -22.89 -3.06 -26.99
C VAL A 385 -22.70 -1.81 -26.16
N VAL A 386 -22.06 -0.80 -26.76
CA VAL A 386 -21.84 0.49 -26.10
C VAL A 386 -22.43 1.60 -26.94
N CYS A 387 -23.26 2.43 -26.32
CA CYS A 387 -23.78 3.63 -26.95
C CYS A 387 -22.70 4.69 -27.09
N MET A 388 -22.58 5.28 -28.27
CA MET A 388 -21.62 6.34 -28.59
C MET A 388 -22.29 7.72 -28.80
N ASP A 389 -23.63 7.79 -28.82
CA ASP A 389 -24.38 9.05 -29.03
C ASP A 389 -24.17 10.07 -27.91
N ARG A 390 -23.96 9.60 -26.68
CA ARG A 390 -23.73 10.44 -25.48
C ARG A 390 -22.51 9.97 -24.71
N LYS A 391 -21.74 10.90 -24.15
CA LYS A 391 -20.58 10.56 -23.33
C LYS A 391 -21.04 9.97 -21.99
N GLY A 392 -20.53 8.80 -21.64
CA GLY A 392 -20.76 8.19 -20.33
C GLY A 392 -20.03 8.94 -19.23
N MET A 393 -20.64 9.06 -18.05
CA MET A 393 -20.14 9.74 -16.87
C MET A 393 -18.79 9.17 -16.43
N THR A 394 -18.66 7.85 -16.35
CA THR A 394 -17.36 7.21 -16.00
C THR A 394 -16.33 7.49 -17.08
N SER A 395 -16.71 7.42 -18.35
CA SER A 395 -15.82 7.70 -19.49
C SER A 395 -15.30 9.13 -19.50
N LEU A 396 -16.19 10.11 -19.26
CA LEU A 396 -15.83 11.51 -19.10
C LEU A 396 -14.87 11.69 -17.93
N MET A 397 -15.27 11.26 -16.73
CA MET A 397 -14.51 11.59 -15.53
C MET A 397 -13.14 10.92 -15.51
N ILE A 398 -13.11 9.61 -15.73
CA ILE A 398 -11.88 8.82 -15.73
C ILE A 398 -11.00 9.18 -16.92
N GLY A 399 -11.60 9.42 -18.09
CA GLY A 399 -10.88 9.84 -19.28
C GLY A 399 -10.20 11.19 -19.13
N THR A 400 -10.91 12.20 -18.60
CA THR A 400 -10.35 13.52 -18.35
C THR A 400 -9.27 13.47 -17.26
N MET A 401 -9.50 12.75 -16.16
CA MET A 401 -8.49 12.55 -15.11
C MET A 401 -7.22 11.87 -15.64
N ARG A 402 -7.38 10.88 -16.52
CA ARG A 402 -6.27 10.19 -17.19
C ARG A 402 -5.47 11.15 -18.05
N ASP A 403 -6.13 11.97 -18.86
CA ASP A 403 -5.46 12.91 -19.75
C ASP A 403 -4.74 14.02 -18.99
N LEU A 404 -5.36 14.58 -17.95
CA LEU A 404 -4.68 15.53 -17.05
C LEU A 404 -3.45 14.88 -16.42
N ARG A 405 -3.57 13.63 -15.95
CA ARG A 405 -2.43 12.91 -15.37
C ARG A 405 -1.30 12.75 -16.38
N VAL A 406 -1.56 12.17 -17.54
CA VAL A 406 -0.53 11.74 -18.51
C VAL A 406 0.02 12.93 -19.30
N LYS A 407 -0.86 13.82 -19.80
CA LYS A 407 -0.49 14.92 -20.70
C LYS A 407 -0.01 16.16 -19.96
N VAL A 408 -0.44 16.38 -18.71
CA VAL A 408 -0.07 17.57 -17.91
C VAL A 408 0.83 17.21 -16.73
N TYR A 409 0.28 16.56 -15.69
CA TYR A 409 0.95 16.50 -14.40
C TYR A 409 2.15 15.54 -14.35
N LYS A 410 2.13 14.43 -15.11
CA LYS A 410 3.30 13.52 -15.26
C LYS A 410 4.47 14.21 -15.96
N LYS A 411 4.19 15.10 -16.92
CA LYS A 411 5.23 15.88 -17.63
C LYS A 411 5.76 16.98 -16.71
N ARG A 412 4.87 17.76 -16.09
CA ARG A 412 5.25 18.84 -15.17
C ARG A 412 6.03 18.33 -13.95
N SER A 413 5.69 17.16 -13.40
CA SER A 413 6.45 16.59 -12.28
C SER A 413 7.92 16.24 -12.63
N LYS A 414 8.25 16.18 -13.93
CA LYS A 414 9.61 15.91 -14.43
C LYS A 414 10.27 17.12 -15.10
N ASP A 415 9.56 18.25 -15.22
CA ASP A 415 10.07 19.43 -15.92
C ASP A 415 11.14 20.13 -15.08
N LYS A 416 12.38 20.12 -15.56
CA LYS A 416 13.54 20.68 -14.85
C LYS A 416 13.40 22.19 -14.57
N LYS A 417 12.61 22.93 -15.35
CA LYS A 417 12.43 24.39 -15.21
C LYS A 417 11.62 24.81 -13.98
N LEU A 418 10.82 23.89 -13.42
CA LEU A 418 9.98 24.18 -12.25
C LEU A 418 10.76 24.12 -10.93
N SER A 419 10.27 24.83 -9.92
CA SER A 419 10.83 24.76 -8.57
C SER A 419 10.67 23.35 -7.97
N SER A 420 11.48 23.00 -6.97
CA SER A 420 11.34 21.71 -6.27
C SER A 420 9.94 21.55 -5.67
N GLU A 421 9.40 22.61 -5.08
CA GLU A 421 8.07 22.59 -4.48
C GLU A 421 6.96 22.34 -5.51
N GLN A 422 7.04 22.98 -6.68
CA GLN A 422 6.09 22.76 -7.78
C GLN A 422 6.18 21.32 -8.30
N LYS A 423 7.41 20.80 -8.48
CA LYS A 423 7.63 19.40 -8.88
C LYS A 423 7.02 18.43 -7.88
N ASP A 424 7.26 18.63 -6.59
CA ASP A 424 6.72 17.80 -5.51
C ASP A 424 5.19 17.83 -5.49
N TRP A 425 4.60 19.02 -5.68
CA TRP A 425 3.15 19.15 -5.78
C TRP A 425 2.58 18.42 -6.98
N TYR A 426 3.11 18.64 -8.19
CA TYR A 426 2.64 17.96 -9.40
C TYR A 426 2.89 16.45 -9.35
N ASN A 427 3.95 16.01 -8.68
CA ASN A 427 4.18 14.60 -8.40
C ASN A 427 3.10 14.04 -7.45
N THR A 428 2.65 14.81 -6.46
CA THR A 428 1.53 14.44 -5.59
C THR A 428 0.23 14.33 -6.40
N VAL A 429 -0.05 15.32 -7.27
CA VAL A 429 -1.24 15.33 -8.15
C VAL A 429 -1.27 14.09 -9.05
N GLN A 430 -0.18 13.79 -9.77
CA GLN A 430 -0.15 12.63 -10.66
C GLN A 430 -0.28 11.30 -9.88
N SER A 431 0.21 11.24 -8.64
CA SER A 431 0.09 10.07 -7.75
C SER A 431 -1.34 9.88 -7.26
N ALA A 432 -2.01 10.95 -6.83
CA ALA A 432 -3.41 10.94 -6.43
C ALA A 432 -4.32 10.47 -7.58
N LEU A 433 -4.07 11.00 -8.79
CA LEU A 433 -4.75 10.55 -10.01
C LEU A 433 -4.47 9.07 -10.29
N LYS A 434 -3.21 8.61 -10.17
CA LYS A 434 -2.84 7.20 -10.37
C LYS A 434 -3.63 6.26 -9.45
N VAL A 435 -3.76 6.63 -8.17
CA VAL A 435 -4.51 5.87 -7.15
C VAL A 435 -5.96 5.66 -7.61
N LEU A 436 -6.67 6.74 -7.98
CA LEU A 436 -8.08 6.65 -8.40
C LEU A 436 -8.25 5.92 -9.73
N LEU A 437 -7.43 6.26 -10.73
CA LEU A 437 -7.52 5.70 -12.08
C LEU A 437 -7.35 4.17 -12.07
N ASN A 438 -6.37 3.65 -11.32
CA ASN A 438 -6.12 2.21 -11.26
C ASN A 438 -7.23 1.41 -10.55
N ALA A 439 -8.00 2.04 -9.67
CA ALA A 439 -9.15 1.42 -9.01
C ALA A 439 -10.47 1.59 -9.77
N SER A 440 -10.56 2.57 -10.67
CA SER A 440 -11.80 3.01 -11.31
C SER A 440 -12.57 1.92 -12.08
N TYR A 441 -11.87 0.98 -12.72
CA TYR A 441 -12.54 -0.12 -13.43
C TYR A 441 -12.97 -1.26 -12.49
N GLY A 442 -12.13 -1.58 -11.49
CA GLY A 442 -12.28 -2.77 -10.66
C GLY A 442 -13.51 -2.72 -9.76
N VAL A 443 -13.93 -1.51 -9.36
CA VAL A 443 -15.12 -1.32 -8.50
C VAL A 443 -16.40 -1.79 -9.17
N PHE A 444 -16.54 -1.64 -10.50
CA PHE A 444 -17.72 -2.10 -11.24
C PHE A 444 -17.83 -3.63 -11.30
N GLY A 445 -16.75 -4.35 -11.02
CA GLY A 445 -16.73 -5.81 -10.91
C GLY A 445 -17.01 -6.36 -9.51
N SER A 446 -17.17 -5.48 -8.50
CA SER A 446 -17.45 -5.86 -7.11
C SER A 446 -18.94 -5.68 -6.79
N ASP A 447 -19.59 -6.74 -6.32
CA ASP A 447 -20.99 -6.71 -5.89
C ASP A 447 -21.24 -5.86 -4.64
N ALA A 448 -20.22 -5.55 -3.84
CA ALA A 448 -20.30 -4.60 -2.75
C ALA A 448 -20.36 -3.13 -3.22
N PHE A 449 -20.09 -2.83 -4.49
CA PHE A 449 -20.11 -1.47 -5.01
C PHE A 449 -21.54 -1.05 -5.35
N ALA A 450 -21.95 0.16 -4.91
CA ALA A 450 -23.32 0.63 -5.07
C ALA A 450 -23.77 0.76 -6.55
N LEU A 451 -22.82 1.07 -7.45
CA LEU A 451 -23.07 1.15 -8.89
C LEU A 451 -22.49 -0.07 -9.62
N TYR A 452 -22.54 -1.25 -8.99
CA TYR A 452 -22.05 -2.51 -9.55
C TYR A 452 -22.61 -2.77 -10.96
N ALA A 453 -21.72 -2.89 -11.94
CA ALA A 453 -22.07 -3.06 -13.34
C ALA A 453 -21.10 -4.06 -14.00
N PRO A 454 -21.32 -5.37 -13.81
CA PRO A 454 -20.43 -6.41 -14.33
C PRO A 454 -20.11 -6.29 -15.83
N PRO A 455 -21.07 -5.96 -16.72
CA PRO A 455 -20.78 -5.78 -18.14
C PRO A 455 -19.70 -4.72 -18.41
N VAL A 456 -19.64 -3.65 -17.62
CA VAL A 456 -18.59 -2.60 -17.77
C VAL A 456 -17.23 -3.19 -17.46
N ALA A 457 -17.09 -3.87 -16.31
CA ALA A 457 -15.82 -4.45 -15.89
C ALA A 457 -15.35 -5.57 -16.86
N GLU A 458 -16.29 -6.40 -17.32
CA GLU A 458 -16.05 -7.41 -18.33
C GLU A 458 -15.56 -6.79 -19.65
N SER A 459 -16.26 -5.75 -20.13
CA SER A 459 -15.91 -5.04 -21.37
C SER A 459 -14.52 -4.44 -21.33
N VAL A 460 -14.16 -3.77 -20.23
CA VAL A 460 -12.81 -3.23 -20.01
C VAL A 460 -11.76 -4.33 -20.16
N THR A 461 -11.97 -5.48 -19.51
CA THR A 461 -11.00 -6.58 -19.60
C THR A 461 -10.97 -7.23 -20.98
N ALA A 462 -12.12 -7.39 -21.65
CA ALA A 462 -12.20 -7.95 -23.00
C ALA A 462 -11.43 -7.10 -24.02
N ILE A 463 -11.66 -5.79 -23.99
CA ILE A 463 -10.93 -4.85 -24.86
C ILE A 463 -9.44 -4.86 -24.51
N GLY A 464 -9.08 -4.90 -23.22
CA GLY A 464 -7.67 -4.98 -22.82
C GLY A 464 -6.98 -6.24 -23.35
N ARG A 465 -7.64 -7.40 -23.26
CA ARG A 465 -7.15 -8.65 -23.84
C ARG A 465 -7.00 -8.57 -25.35
N TYR A 466 -8.00 -8.03 -26.04
CA TYR A 466 -7.99 -7.84 -27.49
C TYR A 466 -6.81 -6.95 -27.91
N THR A 467 -6.66 -5.79 -27.28
CA THR A 467 -5.56 -4.85 -27.53
C THR A 467 -4.20 -5.52 -27.34
N ILE A 468 -3.94 -6.14 -26.18
CA ILE A 468 -2.64 -6.77 -25.89
C ILE A 468 -2.33 -7.89 -26.88
N THR A 469 -3.31 -8.74 -27.20
CA THR A 469 -3.14 -9.84 -28.17
C THR A 469 -2.81 -9.30 -29.56
N SER A 470 -3.49 -8.24 -30.01
CA SER A 470 -3.21 -7.59 -31.28
C SER A 470 -1.84 -6.91 -31.30
N THR A 471 -1.40 -6.32 -30.19
CA THR A 471 -0.04 -5.76 -30.04
C THR A 471 1.03 -6.84 -30.15
N ILE A 472 0.85 -7.98 -29.49
CA ILE A 472 1.79 -9.11 -29.57
C ILE A 472 1.92 -9.60 -31.02
N LYS A 473 0.79 -9.79 -31.72
CA LYS A 473 0.79 -10.22 -33.13
C LYS A 473 1.52 -9.23 -34.02
N LYS A 474 1.27 -7.93 -33.85
CA LYS A 474 1.96 -6.87 -34.61
C LYS A 474 3.45 -6.82 -34.32
N ALA A 475 3.84 -6.93 -33.04
CA ALA A 475 5.23 -6.99 -32.64
C ALA A 475 5.96 -8.16 -33.33
N MET A 476 5.35 -9.35 -33.33
CA MET A 476 5.90 -10.53 -34.03
C MET A 476 6.04 -10.30 -35.54
N ASN A 477 5.05 -9.69 -36.18
CA ASN A 477 5.10 -9.37 -37.62
C ASN A 477 6.19 -8.35 -37.97
N LEU A 478 6.57 -7.49 -37.03
CA LEU A 478 7.67 -6.54 -37.16
C LEU A 478 9.03 -7.14 -36.76
N GLY A 479 9.10 -8.44 -36.48
CA GLY A 479 10.33 -9.13 -36.08
C GLY A 479 10.74 -8.92 -34.62
N LEU A 480 9.89 -8.28 -33.80
CA LEU A 480 10.16 -8.06 -32.39
C LEU A 480 9.85 -9.32 -31.57
N LYS A 481 10.79 -9.72 -30.72
CA LYS A 481 10.67 -10.91 -29.85
C LYS A 481 10.05 -10.54 -28.51
N VAL A 482 8.78 -10.91 -28.30
CA VAL A 482 8.08 -10.73 -27.02
C VAL A 482 8.39 -11.92 -26.11
N LEU A 483 9.03 -11.67 -24.97
CA LEU A 483 9.33 -12.71 -23.98
C LEU A 483 8.18 -12.98 -23.02
N TYR A 484 7.54 -11.91 -22.55
CA TYR A 484 6.52 -11.97 -21.51
C TYR A 484 5.55 -10.81 -21.67
N GLY A 485 4.32 -10.99 -21.19
CA GLY A 485 3.33 -9.93 -21.12
C GLY A 485 2.48 -10.11 -19.87
N ASP A 486 2.29 -9.03 -19.11
CA ASP A 486 1.43 -9.00 -17.93
C ASP A 486 0.45 -7.85 -18.05
N THR A 487 -0.83 -8.17 -18.21
CA THR A 487 -1.98 -7.26 -18.09
C THR A 487 -1.97 -6.04 -19.01
N ASP A 488 -1.05 -5.11 -18.80
CA ASP A 488 -0.84 -3.82 -19.44
C ASP A 488 0.59 -3.61 -19.98
N SER A 489 1.51 -4.55 -19.72
CA SER A 489 2.92 -4.46 -20.10
C SER A 489 3.42 -5.65 -20.91
N MET A 490 4.47 -5.43 -21.70
CA MET A 490 5.13 -6.42 -22.56
C MET A 490 6.64 -6.27 -22.51
N PHE A 491 7.36 -7.39 -22.40
CA PHE A 491 8.80 -7.48 -22.33
C PHE A 491 9.32 -7.87 -23.70
N ILE A 492 10.10 -6.98 -24.33
CA ILE A 492 10.65 -7.17 -25.67
C ILE A 492 12.16 -7.37 -25.55
N TRP A 493 12.64 -8.45 -26.14
CA TRP A 493 14.05 -8.81 -26.12
C TRP A 493 14.80 -8.22 -27.29
N ASN A 494 15.91 -7.55 -26.98
CA ASN A 494 16.83 -6.94 -27.94
C ASN A 494 16.12 -6.25 -29.13
N PRO A 495 15.18 -5.32 -28.86
CA PRO A 495 14.36 -4.74 -29.91
C PRO A 495 15.17 -3.86 -30.86
N ASP A 496 14.87 -3.96 -32.15
CA ASP A 496 15.26 -2.94 -33.12
C ASP A 496 14.46 -1.65 -32.88
N LYS A 497 15.15 -0.50 -32.95
CA LYS A 497 14.56 0.81 -32.59
C LYS A 497 13.51 1.27 -33.61
N GLU A 498 13.71 0.99 -34.90
CA GLU A 498 12.79 1.40 -35.96
C GLU A 498 11.51 0.56 -35.93
N ALA A 499 11.65 -0.76 -35.79
CA ALA A 499 10.53 -1.67 -35.61
C ALA A 499 9.72 -1.32 -34.35
N LEU A 500 10.39 -0.94 -33.26
CA LEU A 500 9.74 -0.50 -32.03
C LEU A 500 8.93 0.79 -32.22
N ALA A 501 9.51 1.80 -32.86
CA ALA A 501 8.83 3.06 -33.15
C ALA A 501 7.62 2.85 -34.07
N LYS A 502 7.74 1.97 -35.07
CA LYS A 502 6.65 1.59 -35.95
C LYS A 502 5.52 0.89 -35.19
N LEU A 503 5.85 -0.04 -34.30
CA LEU A 503 4.85 -0.70 -33.44
C LEU A 503 4.08 0.33 -32.62
N VAL A 504 4.78 1.24 -31.92
CA VAL A 504 4.14 2.28 -31.10
C VAL A 504 3.18 3.14 -31.94
N GLY A 505 3.62 3.60 -33.11
CA GLY A 505 2.79 4.41 -34.01
C GLY A 505 1.59 3.68 -34.61
N GLU A 506 1.69 2.37 -34.89
CA GLU A 506 0.56 1.56 -35.34
C GLU A 506 -0.48 1.38 -34.23
N ILE A 507 -0.04 1.13 -33.00
CA ILE A 507 -0.92 0.95 -31.84
C ILE A 507 -1.65 2.24 -31.49
N GLU A 508 -0.96 3.38 -31.48
CA GLU A 508 -1.57 4.68 -31.23
C GLU A 508 -2.65 5.00 -32.26
N ARG A 509 -2.39 4.72 -33.55
CA ARG A 509 -3.35 4.97 -34.64
C ARG A 509 -4.57 4.07 -34.58
N GLU A 510 -4.38 2.78 -34.30
CA GLU A 510 -5.47 1.80 -34.35
C GLU A 510 -6.34 1.83 -33.09
N PHE A 511 -5.72 1.95 -31.91
CA PHE A 511 -6.43 1.85 -30.64
C PHE A 511 -6.65 3.19 -29.94
N SER A 512 -5.97 4.26 -30.37
CA SER A 512 -5.93 5.54 -29.64
C SER A 512 -5.46 5.36 -28.18
N LEU A 513 -4.48 4.48 -28.00
CA LEU A 513 -3.88 4.15 -26.71
C LEU A 513 -2.38 4.47 -26.74
N ASP A 514 -1.89 5.10 -25.67
CA ASP A 514 -0.48 5.48 -25.55
C ASP A 514 0.33 4.28 -25.05
N LEU A 515 1.24 3.77 -25.89
CA LEU A 515 2.22 2.73 -25.55
C LEU A 515 3.58 3.40 -25.35
N GLU A 516 4.17 3.27 -24.16
CA GLU A 516 5.44 3.93 -23.81
C GLU A 516 6.48 2.90 -23.32
N ILE A 517 7.76 3.25 -23.46
CA ILE A 517 8.84 2.52 -22.79
C ILE A 517 8.79 2.89 -21.31
N ASP A 518 8.45 1.93 -20.44
CA ASP A 518 8.41 2.15 -18.99
C ASP A 518 9.79 1.88 -18.36
N LYS A 519 10.45 0.79 -18.76
CA LYS A 519 11.71 0.35 -18.16
C LYS A 519 12.66 -0.25 -19.17
N GLU A 520 13.94 -0.08 -18.87
CA GLU A 520 15.04 -0.72 -19.57
C GLU A 520 15.83 -1.56 -18.57
N PHE A 521 15.98 -2.85 -18.87
CA PHE A 521 16.70 -3.79 -18.04
C PHE A 521 17.96 -4.25 -18.75
N ARG A 522 19.05 -4.25 -17.98
CA ARG A 522 20.30 -4.89 -18.38
C ARG A 522 20.04 -6.36 -18.67
N TYR A 523 19.36 -7.03 -17.75
CA TYR A 523 18.84 -8.37 -17.97
C TYR A 523 17.59 -8.67 -17.13
N VAL A 524 16.83 -9.66 -17.58
CA VAL A 524 15.71 -10.26 -16.85
C VAL A 524 15.90 -11.77 -16.80
N ALA A 525 15.78 -12.33 -15.61
CA ALA A 525 15.83 -13.75 -15.34
C ALA A 525 14.42 -14.27 -15.03
N PHE A 526 13.91 -15.14 -15.90
CA PHE A 526 12.58 -15.73 -15.80
C PHE A 526 12.66 -17.18 -15.34
N SER A 527 11.75 -17.57 -14.44
CA SER A 527 11.67 -18.94 -13.89
C SER A 527 10.70 -19.85 -14.66
N GLY A 528 10.04 -19.34 -15.71
CA GLY A 528 8.94 -20.01 -16.40
C GLY A 528 7.58 -19.89 -15.70
N LEU A 529 7.52 -19.31 -14.50
CA LEU A 529 6.26 -19.09 -13.78
C LEU A 529 5.71 -17.68 -14.04
N LYS A 530 4.39 -17.56 -14.24
CA LYS A 530 3.71 -16.27 -14.40
C LYS A 530 3.97 -15.35 -13.21
N LYS A 531 4.21 -14.06 -13.47
CA LYS A 531 4.53 -13.02 -12.46
C LYS A 531 5.72 -13.37 -11.56
N ASN A 532 6.65 -14.19 -12.04
CA ASN A 532 7.84 -14.63 -11.32
C ASN A 532 9.10 -14.33 -12.12
N TYR A 533 9.81 -13.27 -11.75
CA TYR A 533 11.05 -12.84 -12.42
C TYR A 533 11.90 -11.97 -11.51
N LEU A 534 13.18 -11.90 -11.87
CA LEU A 534 14.17 -10.96 -11.34
C LEU A 534 14.67 -10.11 -12.51
N ALA A 535 14.71 -8.79 -12.34
CA ALA A 535 15.19 -7.88 -13.37
C ALA A 535 16.18 -6.89 -12.78
N VAL A 536 17.29 -6.66 -13.47
CA VAL A 536 18.31 -5.68 -13.08
C VAL A 536 18.18 -4.47 -14.00
N SER A 537 17.99 -3.29 -13.41
CA SER A 537 17.93 -2.02 -14.14
C SER A 537 19.18 -1.80 -15.00
N GLN A 538 19.05 -1.05 -16.09
CA GLN A 538 20.17 -0.78 -17.01
C GLN A 538 21.42 -0.24 -16.29
N GLY A 539 21.24 0.71 -15.37
CA GLY A 539 22.32 1.26 -14.54
C GLY A 539 22.87 0.31 -13.47
N GLY A 540 22.20 -0.81 -13.21
CA GLY A 540 22.57 -1.76 -12.16
C GLY A 540 22.24 -1.28 -10.74
N GLU A 541 21.57 -0.14 -10.57
CA GLU A 541 21.29 0.44 -9.25
C GLU A 541 20.17 -0.31 -8.51
N GLU A 542 19.12 -0.68 -9.25
CA GLU A 542 17.91 -1.31 -8.75
C GLU A 542 17.75 -2.76 -9.27
N VAL A 543 17.34 -3.66 -8.36
CA VAL A 543 16.90 -5.03 -8.68
C VAL A 543 15.40 -5.17 -8.38
N ILE A 544 14.63 -5.50 -9.41
CA ILE A 544 13.19 -5.70 -9.32
C ILE A 544 12.90 -7.19 -9.21
N ILE A 545 12.23 -7.56 -8.12
CA ILE A 545 11.82 -8.94 -7.84
C ILE A 545 10.30 -9.03 -7.80
N LYS A 546 9.72 -9.92 -8.61
CA LYS A 546 8.30 -10.27 -8.60
C LYS A 546 8.13 -11.78 -8.37
N GLY A 547 7.16 -12.16 -7.52
CA GLY A 547 6.74 -13.55 -7.33
C GLY A 547 7.67 -14.47 -6.53
N LEU A 548 8.93 -14.08 -6.27
CA LEU A 548 9.92 -14.93 -5.60
C LEU A 548 9.63 -15.14 -4.10
N LEU A 549 9.75 -16.40 -3.64
CA LEU A 549 9.44 -16.84 -2.27
C LEU A 549 10.33 -16.24 -1.18
N GLY A 550 11.60 -15.94 -1.49
CA GLY A 550 12.55 -15.32 -0.54
C GLY A 550 12.15 -13.92 -0.06
N LYS A 551 11.18 -13.28 -0.74
CA LYS A 551 10.63 -11.97 -0.35
C LYS A 551 9.39 -12.06 0.55
N LYS A 552 8.90 -13.26 0.91
CA LYS A 552 7.70 -13.43 1.76
C LYS A 552 7.93 -13.03 3.23
N ARG A 553 6.89 -12.46 3.87
CA ARG A 553 6.91 -11.88 5.24
C ARG A 553 7.33 -12.89 6.32
N ASN A 554 6.79 -14.10 6.24
CA ASN A 554 6.89 -15.13 7.26
C ASN A 554 8.13 -16.00 7.15
N GLN A 555 9.08 -15.70 6.26
CA GLN A 555 10.30 -16.49 6.16
C GLN A 555 11.24 -16.21 7.35
N PRO A 556 11.97 -17.23 7.85
CA PRO A 556 13.01 -17.08 8.86
C PRO A 556 14.11 -16.09 8.45
N GLU A 557 14.76 -15.50 9.44
CA GLU A 557 15.76 -14.44 9.22
C GLU A 557 16.97 -14.94 8.44
N PHE A 558 17.42 -16.18 8.69
CA PHE A 558 18.55 -16.75 7.95
C PHE A 558 18.28 -16.82 6.44
N LEU A 559 17.07 -17.19 6.02
CA LEU A 559 16.69 -17.23 4.60
C LEU A 559 16.59 -15.84 4.01
N LYS A 560 16.06 -14.86 4.75
CA LYS A 560 15.97 -13.47 4.27
C LYS A 560 17.36 -12.89 4.01
N LYS A 561 18.30 -13.11 4.94
CA LYS A 561 19.68 -12.66 4.82
C LYS A 561 20.38 -13.34 3.65
N SER A 562 20.39 -14.67 3.60
CA SER A 562 21.04 -15.42 2.53
C SER A 562 20.43 -15.14 1.15
N PHE A 563 19.11 -14.95 1.08
CA PHE A 563 18.45 -14.55 -0.16
C PHE A 563 18.93 -13.16 -0.61
N SER A 564 19.02 -12.20 0.31
CA SER A 564 19.52 -10.85 -0.01
C SER A 564 20.97 -10.88 -0.50
N GLU A 565 21.82 -11.73 0.07
CA GLU A 565 23.21 -11.94 -0.41
C GLU A 565 23.23 -12.48 -1.85
N VAL A 566 22.44 -13.52 -2.16
CA VAL A 566 22.33 -14.06 -3.54
C VAL A 566 21.84 -13.01 -4.53
N ILE A 567 20.87 -12.18 -4.13
CA ILE A 567 20.38 -11.09 -4.98
C ILE A 567 21.47 -10.04 -5.23
N SER A 568 22.29 -9.72 -4.24
CA SER A 568 23.44 -8.81 -4.40
C SER A 568 24.46 -9.36 -5.39
N LEU A 569 24.76 -10.66 -5.36
CA LEU A 569 25.65 -11.29 -6.34
C LEU A 569 25.09 -11.20 -7.76
N LEU A 570 23.79 -11.47 -7.93
CA LEU A 570 23.12 -11.35 -9.22
C LEU A 570 23.12 -9.90 -9.75
N LYS A 571 23.06 -8.91 -8.87
CA LYS A 571 23.11 -7.48 -9.23
C LYS A 571 24.43 -7.11 -9.93
N GLU A 572 25.53 -7.75 -9.55
CA GLU A 572 26.87 -7.45 -10.07
C GLU A 572 27.10 -7.97 -11.50
N VAL A 573 26.25 -8.87 -12.00
CA VAL A 573 26.35 -9.41 -13.36
C VAL A 573 26.17 -8.28 -14.39
N LYS A 574 27.18 -8.06 -15.22
CA LYS A 574 27.16 -7.06 -16.31
C LYS A 574 26.95 -7.70 -17.66
N ASP A 575 27.62 -8.83 -17.90
CA ASP A 575 27.61 -9.56 -19.15
C ASP A 575 27.31 -11.06 -18.96
N PRO A 576 26.91 -11.78 -20.02
CA PRO A 576 26.72 -13.24 -19.98
C PRO A 576 27.92 -14.02 -19.44
N ARG A 577 29.14 -13.49 -19.59
CA ARG A 577 30.40 -14.12 -19.16
C ARG A 577 30.57 -14.10 -17.63
N ASP A 578 30.01 -13.10 -16.96
CA ASP A 578 30.12 -12.95 -15.51
C ASP A 578 29.29 -14.01 -14.76
N PHE A 579 28.33 -14.64 -15.46
CA PHE A 579 27.55 -15.72 -14.86
C PHE A 579 28.42 -16.90 -14.45
N SER A 580 29.53 -17.19 -15.12
CA SER A 580 30.39 -18.32 -14.73
C SER A 580 30.97 -18.14 -13.32
N SER A 581 31.49 -16.95 -12.98
CA SER A 581 32.02 -16.67 -11.63
C SER A 581 30.89 -16.55 -10.60
N VAL A 582 29.82 -15.83 -10.95
CA VAL A 582 28.67 -15.63 -10.06
C VAL A 582 27.94 -16.95 -9.77
N HIS A 583 27.90 -17.90 -10.72
CA HIS A 583 27.35 -19.23 -10.51
C HIS A 583 28.10 -19.98 -9.41
N GLU A 584 29.43 -19.96 -9.42
CA GLU A 584 30.23 -20.65 -8.41
C GLU A 584 30.07 -19.99 -7.03
N GLU A 585 30.01 -18.66 -6.96
CA GLU A 585 29.74 -17.94 -5.71
C GLU A 585 28.35 -18.26 -5.14
N ILE A 586 27.32 -18.27 -5.99
CA ILE A 586 25.94 -18.61 -5.58
C ILE A 586 25.88 -20.07 -5.11
N LYS A 587 26.50 -21.02 -5.83
CA LYS A 587 26.60 -22.42 -5.40
C LYS A 587 27.28 -22.52 -4.03
N GLY A 588 28.39 -21.80 -3.84
CA GLY A 588 29.10 -21.72 -2.57
C GLY A 588 28.21 -21.24 -1.42
N LYS A 589 27.42 -20.19 -1.65
CA LYS A 589 26.46 -19.66 -0.68
C LYS A 589 25.34 -20.63 -0.33
N VAL A 590 24.72 -21.26 -1.34
CA VAL A 590 23.67 -22.26 -1.11
C VAL A 590 24.22 -23.48 -0.35
N LYS A 591 25.45 -23.90 -0.68
CA LYS A 591 26.17 -24.96 0.02
C LYS A 591 26.51 -24.60 1.46
N GLU A 592 26.87 -23.34 1.73
CA GLU A 592 27.08 -22.84 3.09
C GLU A 592 25.80 -22.98 3.93
N ILE A 593 24.63 -22.60 3.37
CA ILE A 593 23.33 -22.75 4.04
C ILE A 593 23.05 -24.22 4.36
N TYR A 594 23.25 -25.11 3.38
CA TYR A 594 23.07 -26.55 3.57
C TYR A 594 23.95 -27.08 4.72
N ARG A 595 25.25 -26.74 4.71
CA ARG A 595 26.21 -27.16 5.74
C ARG A 595 25.86 -26.61 7.12
N ARG A 596 25.52 -25.32 7.22
CA ARG A 596 25.13 -24.70 8.49
C ARG A 596 23.85 -25.30 9.05
N LEU A 597 22.86 -25.61 8.22
CA LEU A 597 21.64 -26.31 8.65
C LEU A 597 21.95 -27.72 9.16
N LYS A 598 22.73 -28.53 8.41
CA LYS A 598 23.11 -29.88 8.83
C LYS A 598 23.94 -29.90 10.12
N ASN A 599 24.80 -28.89 10.32
CA ASN A 599 25.63 -28.75 11.52
C ASN A 599 24.94 -28.00 12.68
N MET A 600 23.64 -27.67 12.57
CA MET A 600 22.89 -26.89 13.57
C MET A 600 23.56 -25.54 13.93
N GLY A 601 24.21 -24.89 12.97
CA GLY A 601 24.95 -23.63 13.15
C GLY A 601 24.10 -22.36 13.07
N TYR A 602 22.78 -22.46 13.29
CA TYR A 602 21.84 -21.34 13.34
C TYR A 602 21.14 -21.32 14.70
N THR A 603 20.82 -20.15 15.23
CA THR A 603 20.07 -20.00 16.48
C THR A 603 18.57 -20.25 16.26
N LEU A 604 17.82 -20.48 17.35
CA LEU A 604 16.36 -20.63 17.26
C LEU A 604 15.67 -19.36 16.75
N ASP A 605 16.20 -18.19 17.09
CA ASP A 605 15.68 -16.90 16.62
C ASP A 605 15.90 -16.73 15.11
N GLU A 606 17.07 -17.13 14.60
CA GLU A 606 17.34 -17.12 13.16
C GLU A 606 16.40 -18.05 12.38
N LEU A 607 16.01 -19.18 12.98
CA LEU A 607 15.12 -20.19 12.43
C LEU A 607 13.62 -19.88 12.65
N ALA A 608 13.27 -18.85 13.41
CA ALA A 608 11.91 -18.59 13.85
C ALA A 608 11.00 -18.07 12.73
N PHE A 609 9.77 -18.58 12.70
CA PHE A 609 8.65 -18.06 11.94
C PHE A 609 7.82 -17.15 12.84
N ASN A 610 7.59 -15.90 12.41
CA ASN A 610 6.80 -14.92 13.14
C ASN A 610 5.45 -14.70 12.43
N VAL A 611 4.35 -15.06 13.08
CA VAL A 611 3.00 -14.98 12.50
C VAL A 611 1.98 -14.47 13.52
N MET A 612 1.18 -13.48 13.11
CA MET A 612 0.13 -12.88 13.94
C MET A 612 -1.13 -13.76 14.02
N LEU A 613 -1.73 -13.86 15.20
CA LEU A 613 -3.07 -14.42 15.40
C LEU A 613 -4.14 -13.47 14.85
N ASN A 614 -4.88 -13.93 13.85
CA ASN A 614 -5.96 -13.13 13.23
C ASN A 614 -7.32 -13.29 13.92
N LYS A 615 -7.42 -14.27 14.82
CA LYS A 615 -8.59 -14.58 15.65
C LYS A 615 -8.09 -15.11 16.99
N ASP A 616 -8.98 -15.22 17.96
CA ASP A 616 -8.69 -15.98 19.18
C ASP A 616 -8.53 -17.46 18.85
N ILE A 617 -7.77 -18.18 19.69
CA ILE A 617 -7.41 -19.59 19.47
C ILE A 617 -8.68 -20.46 19.30
N GLU A 618 -9.72 -20.18 20.07
CA GLU A 618 -11.02 -20.88 20.05
C GLU A 618 -11.76 -20.70 18.70
N GLY A 619 -11.46 -19.65 17.95
CA GLY A 619 -12.03 -19.38 16.63
C GLY A 619 -11.44 -20.24 15.49
N TYR A 620 -10.43 -21.08 15.76
CA TYR A 620 -9.74 -21.92 14.77
C TYR A 620 -10.23 -23.39 14.82
N VAL A 621 -11.46 -23.64 14.38
CA VAL A 621 -12.16 -24.94 14.51
C VAL A 621 -11.94 -25.97 13.40
N LYS A 622 -11.58 -25.58 12.17
CA LYS A 622 -11.52 -26.53 11.02
C LYS A 622 -10.12 -27.05 10.68
N ASN A 623 -9.18 -26.14 10.47
CA ASN A 623 -7.77 -26.45 10.23
C ASN A 623 -6.96 -25.58 11.17
N THR A 624 -6.10 -26.19 11.99
CA THR A 624 -5.24 -25.49 12.95
C THR A 624 -3.91 -25.13 12.29
N PRO A 625 -3.67 -23.85 11.97
CA PRO A 625 -2.41 -23.42 11.37
C PRO A 625 -1.23 -23.65 12.33
N GLN A 626 -0.01 -23.73 11.79
CA GLN A 626 1.21 -23.96 12.58
C GLN A 626 1.42 -22.96 13.72
N HIS A 627 1.24 -21.66 13.45
CA HIS A 627 1.33 -20.62 14.49
C HIS A 627 0.26 -20.78 15.59
N VAL A 628 -0.91 -21.33 15.27
CA VAL A 628 -1.95 -21.61 16.27
C VAL A 628 -1.61 -22.87 17.07
N LYS A 629 -1.02 -23.91 16.47
CA LYS A 629 -0.51 -25.06 17.22
C LYS A 629 0.56 -24.65 18.24
N ALA A 630 1.50 -23.80 17.83
CA ALA A 630 2.47 -23.21 18.73
C ALA A 630 1.79 -22.35 19.82
N ALA A 631 0.79 -21.54 19.46
CA ALA A 631 0.01 -20.76 20.42
C ALA A 631 -0.70 -21.65 21.47
N ILE A 632 -1.28 -22.79 21.06
CA ILE A 632 -1.91 -23.74 21.99
C ILE A 632 -0.89 -24.30 22.99
N LEU A 633 0.33 -24.62 22.54
CA LEU A 633 1.41 -25.06 23.44
C LEU A 633 1.78 -23.98 24.47
N LEU A 634 1.76 -22.70 24.09
CA LEU A 634 1.97 -21.58 25.02
C LEU A 634 0.82 -21.40 26.01
N LYS A 635 -0.43 -21.71 25.63
CA LYS A 635 -1.61 -21.62 26.50
C LYS A 635 -1.46 -22.53 27.73
N ASN A 636 -0.83 -23.69 27.57
CA ASN A 636 -0.57 -24.65 28.65
C ASN A 636 0.44 -24.15 29.69
N PHE A 637 1.16 -23.05 29.43
CA PHE A 637 2.10 -22.39 30.34
C PHE A 637 1.54 -21.06 30.87
N ASP A 638 0.22 -21.00 31.08
CA ASP A 638 -0.53 -19.88 31.69
C ASP A 638 -0.44 -18.54 30.93
N ARG A 639 -0.13 -18.59 29.62
CA ARG A 639 -0.13 -17.42 28.74
C ARG A 639 -1.51 -17.26 28.09
N LYS A 640 -2.28 -16.24 28.49
CA LYS A 640 -3.51 -15.85 27.78
C LYS A 640 -3.15 -15.21 26.44
N LEU A 641 -3.46 -15.90 25.35
CA LEU A 641 -3.22 -15.44 23.98
C LEU A 641 -4.52 -14.98 23.31
N VAL A 642 -4.47 -13.86 22.61
CA VAL A 642 -5.63 -13.23 21.96
C VAL A 642 -5.34 -12.85 20.51
N LYS A 643 -6.39 -12.51 19.75
CA LYS A 643 -6.27 -11.91 18.43
C LYS A 643 -5.34 -10.69 18.45
N GLY A 644 -4.34 -10.68 17.57
CA GLY A 644 -3.33 -9.62 17.43
C GLY A 644 -1.93 -10.04 17.87
N ASP A 645 -1.80 -11.08 18.70
CA ASP A 645 -0.49 -11.52 19.21
C ASP A 645 0.38 -12.11 18.10
N ILE A 646 1.68 -11.78 18.11
CA ILE A 646 2.68 -12.39 17.23
C ILE A 646 3.21 -13.66 17.89
N ILE A 647 3.09 -14.78 17.18
CA ILE A 647 3.60 -16.08 17.62
C ILE A 647 4.89 -16.39 16.87
N SER A 648 5.98 -16.48 17.63
CA SER A 648 7.30 -16.92 17.17
C SER A 648 7.45 -18.42 17.40
N TYR A 649 7.59 -19.19 16.32
CA TYR A 649 7.69 -20.65 16.40
C TYR A 649 8.74 -21.22 15.45
N VAL A 650 9.29 -22.38 15.78
CA VAL A 650 10.23 -23.16 14.95
C VAL A 650 9.61 -24.49 14.55
N LYS A 651 10.10 -25.08 13.45
CA LYS A 651 9.68 -26.42 13.01
C LYS A 651 10.53 -27.48 13.70
N VAL A 652 9.88 -28.41 14.37
CA VAL A 652 10.53 -29.47 15.15
C VAL A 652 10.08 -30.86 14.70
N LYS A 653 10.88 -31.87 15.01
CA LYS A 653 10.52 -33.28 14.86
C LYS A 653 9.50 -33.65 15.93
N GLY A 654 8.45 -34.39 15.57
CA GLY A 654 7.40 -34.84 16.49
C GLY A 654 5.97 -34.56 16.01
N ARG A 655 4.98 -34.97 16.83
CA ARG A 655 3.56 -35.02 16.48
C ARG A 655 2.95 -33.68 16.06
N ASP A 656 3.30 -32.60 16.77
CA ASP A 656 2.77 -31.27 16.47
C ASP A 656 3.51 -30.57 15.32
N GLY A 657 4.75 -31.01 15.04
CA GLY A 657 5.61 -30.52 13.97
C GLY A 657 6.15 -29.09 14.13
N VAL A 658 5.74 -28.38 15.19
CA VAL A 658 6.15 -27.01 15.51
C VAL A 658 6.17 -26.79 17.02
N LYS A 659 7.04 -25.90 17.49
CA LYS A 659 7.09 -25.43 18.89
C LYS A 659 7.33 -23.93 18.95
N PRO A 660 6.81 -23.23 19.98
CA PRO A 660 7.22 -21.86 20.29
C PRO A 660 8.72 -21.79 20.50
N VAL A 661 9.36 -20.69 20.06
CA VAL A 661 10.81 -20.49 20.24
C VAL A 661 11.22 -20.65 21.71
N SER A 662 10.43 -20.08 22.63
CA SER A 662 10.69 -20.15 24.08
C SER A 662 10.62 -21.56 24.69
N LEU A 663 10.02 -22.52 23.99
CA LEU A 663 9.85 -23.90 24.47
C LEU A 663 10.65 -24.92 23.65
N ALA A 664 11.33 -24.49 22.59
CA ALA A 664 12.07 -25.36 21.69
C ALA A 664 13.53 -25.48 22.10
N LYS A 665 14.16 -26.62 21.77
CA LYS A 665 15.61 -26.80 21.83
C LYS A 665 16.17 -26.96 20.41
N LEU A 666 17.42 -26.56 20.19
CA LEU A 666 18.09 -26.69 18.89
C LEU A 666 18.14 -28.14 18.40
N SER A 667 18.32 -29.11 19.30
CA SER A 667 18.33 -30.54 18.96
C SER A 667 16.98 -31.08 18.46
N GLU A 668 15.88 -30.36 18.69
CA GLU A 668 14.54 -30.78 18.26
C GLU A 668 14.22 -30.31 16.84
N ILE A 669 15.04 -29.44 16.26
CA ILE A 669 14.79 -28.82 14.96
C ILE A 669 14.69 -29.87 13.85
N ASP A 670 13.67 -29.71 13.02
CA ASP A 670 13.46 -30.54 11.84
C ASP A 670 14.28 -30.00 10.67
N ILE A 671 15.56 -30.36 10.63
CA ILE A 671 16.53 -29.90 9.63
C ILE A 671 16.02 -30.17 8.20
N ASP A 672 15.39 -31.30 7.95
CA ASP A 672 14.94 -31.68 6.61
C ASP A 672 13.81 -30.76 6.14
N LYS A 673 12.87 -30.37 7.02
CA LYS A 673 11.88 -29.34 6.70
C LYS A 673 12.52 -27.97 6.41
N TYR A 674 13.57 -27.59 7.12
CA TYR A 674 14.25 -26.31 6.85
C TYR A 674 15.02 -26.36 5.53
N LEU A 675 15.60 -27.50 5.16
CA LEU A 675 16.21 -27.74 3.85
C LEU A 675 15.17 -27.68 2.73
N GLU A 676 13.99 -28.26 2.89
CA GLU A 676 12.88 -28.15 1.93
C GLU A 676 12.44 -26.69 1.72
N ILE A 677 12.37 -25.91 2.80
CA ILE A 677 12.00 -24.49 2.72
C ILE A 677 13.11 -23.68 2.05
N ALA A 678 14.39 -23.97 2.36
CA ALA A 678 15.53 -23.35 1.71
C ALA A 678 15.52 -23.68 0.20
N LYS A 679 15.36 -24.96 -0.16
CA LYS A 679 15.20 -25.43 -1.53
C LYS A 679 14.10 -24.65 -2.24
N SER A 680 12.87 -24.66 -1.71
CA SER A 680 11.74 -23.94 -2.32
C SER A 680 12.02 -22.44 -2.48
N THR A 681 12.73 -21.84 -1.54
CA THR A 681 13.08 -20.40 -1.56
C THR A 681 14.07 -20.06 -2.67
N PHE A 682 15.11 -20.86 -2.83
CA PHE A 682 16.20 -20.59 -3.78
C PHE A 682 15.97 -21.22 -5.16
N GLU A 683 15.27 -22.34 -5.26
CA GLU A 683 15.00 -23.07 -6.51
C GLU A 683 14.40 -22.16 -7.59
N GLN A 684 13.49 -21.25 -7.21
CA GLN A 684 12.92 -20.29 -8.17
C GLN A 684 13.97 -19.37 -8.78
N VAL A 685 14.98 -18.95 -8.01
CA VAL A 685 16.10 -18.12 -8.47
C VAL A 685 17.12 -18.97 -9.21
N LEU A 686 17.53 -20.11 -8.63
CA LEU A 686 18.53 -21.01 -9.20
C LEU A 686 18.09 -21.53 -10.57
N ARG A 687 16.81 -21.89 -10.74
CA ARG A 687 16.25 -22.31 -12.01
C ARG A 687 16.35 -21.24 -13.10
N THR A 688 16.28 -19.96 -12.75
CA THR A 688 16.41 -18.87 -13.73
C THR A 688 17.82 -18.76 -14.32
N ILE A 689 18.83 -19.22 -13.57
CA ILE A 689 20.24 -19.21 -13.93
C ILE A 689 20.77 -20.62 -14.23
N ASN A 690 19.86 -21.58 -14.46
CA ASN A 690 20.19 -22.97 -14.80
C ASN A 690 21.07 -23.69 -13.76
N ILE A 691 20.85 -23.42 -12.48
CA ILE A 691 21.46 -24.14 -11.36
C ILE A 691 20.42 -25.06 -10.73
N SER A 692 20.78 -26.33 -10.52
CA SER A 692 19.97 -27.33 -9.84
C SER A 692 20.32 -27.35 -8.34
N TRP A 693 19.31 -27.42 -7.48
CA TRP A 693 19.52 -27.58 -6.05
C TRP A 693 20.11 -28.96 -5.74
N GLU A 694 19.66 -29.98 -6.46
CA GLU A 694 20.08 -31.37 -6.32
C GLU A 694 21.59 -31.52 -6.57
N ASP A 695 22.14 -30.80 -7.54
CA ASP A 695 23.57 -30.84 -7.85
C ASP A 695 24.40 -30.29 -6.69
N ILE A 696 23.94 -29.19 -6.07
CA ILE A 696 24.60 -28.57 -4.92
C ILE A 696 24.52 -29.50 -3.70
N GLU A 697 23.35 -30.08 -3.46
CA GLU A 697 23.13 -31.02 -2.36
C GLU A 697 23.99 -32.28 -2.52
N GLY A 698 24.09 -32.83 -3.73
CA GLY A 698 24.93 -33.98 -4.05
C GLY A 698 26.41 -33.70 -3.78
N MET A 699 26.93 -32.57 -4.25
CA MET A 699 28.32 -32.14 -4.00
C MET A 699 28.60 -31.92 -2.50
N ALA A 700 27.66 -31.26 -1.80
CA ALA A 700 27.80 -31.02 -0.35
C ALA A 700 27.81 -32.32 0.46
N ARG A 701 27.00 -33.31 0.07
CA ARG A 701 26.98 -34.64 0.70
C ARG A 701 28.30 -35.37 0.46
N LEU A 702 28.80 -35.39 -0.78
CA LEU A 702 30.07 -36.05 -1.12
C LEU A 702 31.24 -35.45 -0.32
N GLU A 703 31.37 -34.13 -0.28
CA GLU A 703 32.44 -33.49 0.50
C GLU A 703 32.33 -33.72 2.00
N SER A 704 31.11 -33.78 2.56
CA SER A 704 30.92 -34.16 3.97
C SER A 704 31.29 -35.62 4.27
N PHE A 705 31.28 -36.47 3.24
CA PHE A 705 31.64 -37.89 3.31
C PHE A 705 33.16 -38.10 3.17
N PHE A 706 33.82 -37.31 2.31
CA PHE A 706 35.26 -37.39 2.06
C PHE A 706 36.11 -36.44 2.94
N GLY A 707 35.50 -35.48 3.63
CA GLY A 707 36.15 -34.50 4.49
C GLY A 707 36.22 -34.88 5.97
N LYS A 708 36.22 -36.18 6.31
CA LYS A 708 36.47 -36.69 7.66
C LYS A 708 37.86 -37.28 7.78
#